data_AF-A0AAJ7BID8-F1
#
_entry.id   AF-A0AAJ7BID8-F1
#
_cell.length_a   1.000
_cell.length_b   1.000
_cell.length_c   1.000
_cell.angle_alpha   90.00
_cell.angle_beta   90.00
_cell.angle_gamma   90.00
#
_symmetry.space_group_name_H-M   'P 1'
#
loop_
_entity.id
_entity.type
_entity.pdbx_description
1 polymer ?
#
loop_
_entity_poly.entity_id
_entity_poly.type
_entity_poly.pdbx_seq_one_letter_code
_entity_poly.pdbx_strand_id
1 'polypeptide(L)'
;MSCCCGDDDDEQRPESNRVRGCTDIFWLCLFILFWFLMILIAAFALVYGNPLRLINGYDSFGNTCGMKNNQKFGSMELSGQDTSDKPYLFFLNIKDVKQSLKICVKQCPDRTLNTMDDICQFYKETGSQLCHDRPGSDFTACNTGDSKNKTGSCPVPPVYSSIPILNRCIPKAVKDVGKTIISNLYGLINSWDLIEQILGDLCKTWREVLALSFLAFVLSLFMIAIFHLLASIVTWIVMILVTVACIAGTGLLWWTYIGIKGMLDKTDPSQLLEESVRNERAFLAFAIIATIITIILLFLLCILRKRISFMAALFKESAKCLAELPGLFFQPLLTFAALIIFFAFWVTIILCLATANYPETKSVQMYENRIFDSLNLSSTEAKSASTESKPIEISIKNFKTFTLVESVDATWVKYMWWVYIIGLIWTSEFIIACQDIVIAGAVAHWYFKGKNASASPVCSAMGTLVSYHLGSVACGSFLITIFKLPRLILTYLHAKFEKTKETSPCAQCGLKCCICCFYCLEKFIRYMNHNAYTVIAIEGTHFCNAARIAFTTLVSNALQIAVINGVGDFILFLGKCFVTAATGSVGLLFMRQDPRLHFYAAPIFVTCVFAFFIAHCVISLYETVIDTLFLCVCEDKNLNRENGRWRQSALAQIGSNTSSNGQQSHELAPINQ
;
A
#
# COMPACT_ATOMS: atom_id res chain seq x y z
N MET A 1 17.15 -19.29 18.13
CA MET A 1 18.53 -18.75 18.11
C MET A 1 19.46 -19.83 18.65
N SER A 2 20.32 -20.36 17.79
CA SER A 2 21.55 -21.13 18.05
C SER A 2 21.67 -22.17 16.94
N CYS A 3 22.47 -21.85 15.92
CA CYS A 3 23.03 -22.77 14.93
C CYS A 3 24.14 -22.00 14.19
N CYS A 4 25.22 -21.64 14.90
CA CYS A 4 26.47 -21.18 14.33
C CYS A 4 27.61 -21.93 15.02
N CYS A 5 27.89 -23.14 14.57
CA CYS A 5 29.19 -23.82 14.66
C CYS A 5 29.17 -24.92 13.60
N GLY A 6 30.15 -24.91 12.71
CA GLY A 6 30.28 -25.85 11.59
C GLY A 6 31.51 -25.45 10.77
N ASP A 7 32.60 -26.10 11.16
CA ASP A 7 34.02 -26.00 10.81
C ASP A 7 34.40 -25.53 9.39
N ASP A 8 35.51 -24.80 9.36
CA ASP A 8 36.28 -24.44 8.17
C ASP A 8 37.10 -25.65 7.72
N ASP A 9 36.70 -26.25 6.59
CA ASP A 9 37.58 -27.11 5.79
C ASP A 9 37.65 -26.55 4.36
N ASP A 10 38.79 -25.95 4.04
CA ASP A 10 39.22 -25.55 2.69
C ASP A 10 39.48 -26.83 1.87
N GLU A 11 38.43 -27.44 1.32
CA GLU A 11 38.55 -28.53 0.36
C GLU A 11 38.17 -28.05 -1.04
N GLN A 12 39.11 -28.13 -1.98
CA GLN A 12 38.91 -27.87 -3.41
C GLN A 12 37.68 -28.64 -3.91
N ARG A 13 36.55 -27.95 -4.13
CA ARG A 13 35.31 -28.56 -4.66
C ARG A 13 35.56 -29.10 -6.07
N PRO A 14 35.45 -30.42 -6.31
CA PRO A 14 35.37 -30.95 -7.65
C PRO A 14 34.00 -30.58 -8.25
N GLU A 15 33.96 -30.34 -9.57
CA GLU A 15 32.71 -30.27 -10.34
C GLU A 15 31.89 -31.53 -10.09
N SER A 16 30.93 -31.45 -9.18
CA SER A 16 29.92 -32.49 -9.00
C SER A 16 28.65 -32.01 -9.67
N ASN A 17 28.11 -32.83 -10.56
CA ASN A 17 26.71 -32.80 -10.96
C ASN A 17 25.86 -33.03 -9.69
N ARG A 18 25.75 -32.02 -8.82
CA ARG A 18 24.88 -32.07 -7.64
C ARG A 18 23.45 -32.20 -8.14
N VAL A 19 22.88 -33.37 -7.90
CA VAL A 19 21.45 -33.60 -8.08
C VAL A 19 20.72 -32.58 -7.19
N ARG A 20 19.96 -31.67 -7.81
CA ARG A 20 19.21 -30.65 -7.08
C ARG A 20 18.16 -31.32 -6.20
N GLY A 21 18.24 -31.10 -4.90
CA GLY A 21 17.23 -31.50 -3.91
C GLY A 21 16.39 -30.30 -3.47
N CYS A 22 15.23 -30.56 -2.84
CA CYS A 22 14.40 -29.51 -2.27
C CYS A 22 15.14 -28.80 -1.13
N THR A 23 15.18 -27.46 -1.17
CA THR A 23 15.84 -26.64 -0.16
C THR A 23 14.85 -26.14 0.88
N ASP A 24 15.28 -26.06 2.15
CA ASP A 24 14.55 -25.41 3.25
C ASP A 24 13.10 -25.92 3.47
N ILE A 25 12.91 -27.25 3.40
CA ILE A 25 11.58 -27.90 3.47
C ILE A 25 10.77 -27.50 4.71
N PHE A 26 11.43 -27.31 5.86
CA PHE A 26 10.77 -26.85 7.09
C PHE A 26 10.01 -25.52 6.88
N TRP A 27 10.65 -24.54 6.23
CA TRP A 27 10.05 -23.24 5.98
C TRP A 27 8.90 -23.30 4.97
N LEU A 28 8.99 -24.22 4.00
CA LEU A 28 7.87 -24.51 3.09
C LEU A 28 6.67 -25.08 3.85
N CYS A 29 6.89 -26.08 4.72
CA CYS A 29 5.85 -26.67 5.54
C CYS A 29 5.18 -25.62 6.44
N LEU A 30 5.97 -24.72 7.05
CA LEU A 30 5.46 -23.63 7.88
C LEU A 30 4.58 -22.67 7.07
N PHE A 31 5.00 -22.31 5.86
CA PHE A 31 4.23 -21.43 4.98
C PHE A 31 2.92 -22.08 4.53
N ILE A 32 2.93 -23.37 4.19
CA ILE A 32 1.73 -24.13 3.83
C ILE A 32 0.76 -24.21 5.02
N LEU A 33 1.26 -24.51 6.22
CA LEU A 33 0.46 -24.54 7.44
C LEU A 33 -0.19 -23.18 7.74
N PHE A 34 0.57 -22.10 7.54
CA PHE A 34 0.06 -20.74 7.70
C PHE A 34 -1.05 -20.42 6.70
N TRP A 35 -0.89 -20.81 5.43
CA TRP A 35 -1.94 -20.66 4.42
C TRP A 35 -3.18 -21.50 4.72
N PHE A 36 -3.01 -22.72 5.23
CA PHE A 36 -4.12 -23.55 5.68
C PHE A 36 -4.93 -22.86 6.79
N LEU A 37 -4.25 -22.28 7.78
CA LEU A 37 -4.89 -21.47 8.83
C LEU A 37 -5.65 -20.28 8.23
N MET A 38 -5.05 -19.55 7.28
CA MET A 38 -5.72 -18.44 6.62
C MET A 38 -6.99 -18.90 5.89
N ILE A 39 -6.93 -19.99 5.13
CA ILE A 39 -8.09 -20.53 4.39
C ILE A 39 -9.20 -20.97 5.35
N LEU A 40 -8.84 -21.60 6.48
CA LEU A 40 -9.79 -21.98 7.51
C LEU A 40 -10.51 -20.76 8.10
N ILE A 41 -9.77 -19.69 8.42
CA ILE A 41 -10.35 -18.43 8.89
C ILE A 41 -11.21 -17.78 7.79
N ALA A 42 -10.80 -17.83 6.52
CA ALA A 42 -11.60 -17.33 5.39
C ALA A 42 -12.94 -18.04 5.30
N ALA A 43 -12.97 -19.37 5.46
CA ALA A 43 -14.21 -20.13 5.41
C ALA A 43 -15.19 -19.67 6.50
N PHE A 44 -14.73 -19.50 7.75
CA PHE A 44 -15.58 -18.95 8.82
C PHE A 44 -16.00 -17.50 8.55
N ALA A 45 -15.08 -16.65 8.06
CA ALA A 45 -15.37 -15.27 7.73
C ALA A 45 -16.44 -15.14 6.65
N LEU A 46 -16.42 -15.98 5.61
CA LEU A 46 -17.41 -15.99 4.54
C LEU A 46 -18.78 -16.52 5.00
N VAL A 47 -18.81 -17.43 5.97
CA VAL A 47 -20.06 -17.96 6.53
C VAL A 47 -20.76 -16.92 7.41
N TYR A 48 -20.00 -16.22 8.27
CA TYR A 48 -20.57 -15.28 9.24
C TYR A 48 -20.56 -13.81 8.79
N GLY A 49 -19.75 -13.47 7.79
CA GLY A 49 -19.59 -12.13 7.26
C GLY A 49 -20.49 -11.88 6.06
N ASN A 50 -21.02 -10.66 5.98
CA ASN A 50 -21.73 -10.20 4.79
C ASN A 50 -21.25 -8.78 4.43
N PRO A 51 -20.30 -8.64 3.50
CA PRO A 51 -19.71 -7.34 3.16
C PRO A 51 -20.71 -6.39 2.49
N LEU A 52 -21.78 -6.90 1.86
CA LEU A 52 -22.83 -6.07 1.25
C LEU A 52 -23.56 -5.21 2.27
N ARG A 53 -23.62 -5.64 3.54
CA ARG A 53 -24.18 -4.83 4.64
C ARG A 53 -23.41 -3.52 4.87
N LEU A 54 -22.12 -3.46 4.52
CA LEU A 54 -21.32 -2.24 4.63
C LEU A 54 -21.67 -1.24 3.53
N ILE A 55 -21.88 -1.74 2.31
CA ILE A 55 -22.19 -0.92 1.13
C ILE A 55 -23.65 -0.45 1.19
N ASN A 56 -24.60 -1.38 1.34
CA ASN A 56 -26.03 -1.09 1.24
C ASN A 56 -26.66 -0.66 2.58
N GLY A 57 -26.02 -1.00 3.71
CA GLY A 57 -26.68 -0.91 5.01
C GLY A 57 -27.68 -2.04 5.23
N TYR A 58 -28.12 -2.20 6.47
CA TYR A 58 -29.14 -3.16 6.86
C TYR A 58 -30.08 -2.52 7.89
N ASP A 59 -31.35 -2.91 7.83
CA ASP A 59 -32.38 -2.44 8.75
C ASP A 59 -32.25 -3.07 10.15
N SER A 60 -33.04 -2.60 11.11
CA SER A 60 -33.05 -3.14 12.47
C SER A 60 -33.60 -4.57 12.59
N PHE A 61 -34.06 -5.16 11.48
CA PHE A 61 -34.60 -6.52 11.39
C PHE A 61 -33.64 -7.49 10.66
N GLY A 62 -32.45 -7.02 10.30
CA GLY A 62 -31.38 -7.82 9.70
C GLY A 62 -31.44 -7.93 8.18
N ASN A 63 -32.38 -7.25 7.51
CA ASN A 63 -32.48 -7.20 6.04
C ASN A 63 -31.47 -6.20 5.48
N THR A 64 -30.69 -6.62 4.49
CA THR A 64 -29.78 -5.73 3.75
C THR A 64 -30.61 -4.95 2.73
N CYS A 65 -30.45 -3.63 2.63
CA CYS A 65 -31.24 -2.83 1.69
C CYS A 65 -30.86 -3.15 0.23
N GLY A 66 -31.84 -3.08 -0.69
CA GLY A 66 -31.61 -3.32 -2.13
C GLY A 66 -31.35 -4.78 -2.52
N MET A 67 -31.77 -5.76 -1.70
CA MET A 67 -31.49 -7.19 -1.93
C MET A 67 -32.78 -8.02 -2.01
N LYS A 68 -32.83 -8.94 -2.98
CA LYS A 68 -33.96 -9.89 -3.15
C LYS A 68 -34.01 -10.94 -2.06
N ASN A 69 -32.87 -11.57 -1.80
CA ASN A 69 -32.77 -12.77 -0.99
C ASN A 69 -32.11 -12.44 0.36
N ASN A 70 -32.87 -11.81 1.26
CA ASN A 70 -32.40 -11.62 2.63
C ASN A 70 -32.54 -12.91 3.43
N GLN A 71 -31.54 -13.20 4.28
CA GLN A 71 -31.57 -14.38 5.15
C GLN A 71 -32.61 -14.19 6.25
N LYS A 72 -33.51 -15.17 6.40
CA LYS A 72 -34.48 -15.20 7.50
C LYS A 72 -33.80 -15.69 8.79
N PHE A 73 -34.02 -14.97 9.89
CA PHE A 73 -33.47 -15.28 11.21
C PHE A 73 -34.54 -15.94 12.08
N GLY A 74 -34.47 -17.27 12.23
CA GLY A 74 -35.38 -18.04 13.10
C GLY A 74 -36.86 -17.82 12.78
N SER A 75 -37.68 -17.63 13.83
CA SER A 75 -39.12 -17.37 13.74
C SER A 75 -39.47 -15.88 13.61
N MET A 76 -38.52 -14.99 13.27
CA MET A 76 -38.80 -13.56 13.14
C MET A 76 -39.56 -13.24 11.85
N GLU A 77 -40.77 -12.68 12.00
CA GLU A 77 -41.66 -12.29 10.89
C GLU A 77 -41.08 -11.18 10.01
N LEU A 78 -40.25 -10.30 10.59
CA LEU A 78 -39.72 -9.10 9.91
C LEU A 78 -38.35 -9.31 9.25
N SER A 79 -37.76 -10.50 9.38
CA SER A 79 -36.49 -10.87 8.75
C SER A 79 -36.70 -11.64 7.46
N GLY A 80 -35.74 -11.55 6.52
CA GLY A 80 -35.80 -12.23 5.23
C GLY A 80 -36.75 -11.60 4.22
N GLN A 81 -37.05 -10.30 4.34
CA GLN A 81 -37.90 -9.58 3.38
C GLN A 81 -37.16 -9.23 2.10
N ASP A 82 -37.86 -9.20 0.96
CA ASP A 82 -37.33 -8.62 -0.26
C ASP A 82 -37.28 -7.09 -0.12
N THR A 83 -36.10 -6.51 -0.24
CA THR A 83 -35.85 -5.07 -0.14
C THR A 83 -35.29 -4.49 -1.43
N SER A 84 -35.45 -5.18 -2.55
CA SER A 84 -34.88 -4.77 -3.86
C SER A 84 -35.40 -3.44 -4.36
N ASP A 85 -36.63 -3.10 -4.00
CA ASP A 85 -37.28 -1.82 -4.29
C ASP A 85 -36.95 -0.73 -3.26
N LYS A 86 -36.22 -1.08 -2.19
CA LYS A 86 -35.86 -0.22 -1.06
C LYS A 86 -34.34 -0.17 -0.86
N PRO A 87 -33.59 0.53 -1.73
CA PRO A 87 -32.13 0.51 -1.70
C PRO A 87 -31.51 1.41 -0.62
N TYR A 88 -32.26 2.34 -0.02
CA TYR A 88 -31.69 3.34 0.90
C TYR A 88 -31.98 3.02 2.37
N LEU A 89 -30.98 3.15 3.24
CA LEU A 89 -31.13 3.04 4.69
C LEU A 89 -31.53 4.40 5.29
N PHE A 90 -32.63 4.41 6.05
CA PHE A 90 -33.16 5.58 6.75
C PHE A 90 -33.15 5.36 8.27
N PHE A 91 -32.83 6.42 9.02
CA PHE A 91 -32.82 6.42 10.48
C PHE A 91 -34.04 7.19 10.99
N LEU A 92 -34.87 6.56 11.82
CA LEU A 92 -36.09 7.20 12.34
C LEU A 92 -35.80 8.40 13.25
N ASN A 93 -34.65 8.42 13.91
CA ASN A 93 -34.20 9.48 14.80
C ASN A 93 -32.72 9.78 14.57
N ILE A 94 -32.44 10.92 13.95
CA ILE A 94 -31.08 11.36 13.64
C ILE A 94 -30.32 11.88 14.87
N LYS A 95 -31.01 12.22 15.96
CA LYS A 95 -30.39 12.71 17.20
C LYS A 95 -29.67 11.60 17.97
N ASP A 96 -30.16 10.36 17.85
CA ASP A 96 -29.51 9.17 18.42
C ASP A 96 -29.47 8.03 17.38
N VAL A 97 -28.47 8.11 16.50
CA VAL A 97 -28.24 7.16 15.40
C VAL A 97 -27.92 5.73 15.91
N LYS A 98 -27.45 5.59 17.16
CA LYS A 98 -27.07 4.28 17.71
C LYS A 98 -28.29 3.49 18.19
N GLN A 99 -29.25 4.15 18.82
CA GLN A 99 -30.46 3.50 19.35
C GLN A 99 -31.69 3.65 18.43
N SER A 100 -31.60 4.48 17.40
CA SER A 100 -32.68 4.66 16.43
C SER A 100 -32.96 3.40 15.62
N LEU A 101 -34.26 3.11 15.44
CA LEU A 101 -34.74 2.14 14.45
C LEU A 101 -34.29 2.57 13.05
N LYS A 102 -33.79 1.60 12.28
CA LYS A 102 -33.30 1.78 10.92
C LYS A 102 -34.16 0.96 9.98
N ILE A 103 -34.54 1.52 8.84
CA ILE A 103 -35.39 0.85 7.86
C ILE A 103 -34.89 1.08 6.44
N CYS A 104 -35.14 0.12 5.55
CA CYS A 104 -34.90 0.29 4.13
C CYS A 104 -36.07 1.04 3.49
N VAL A 105 -35.78 2.07 2.70
CA VAL A 105 -36.74 2.95 2.04
C VAL A 105 -36.45 3.06 0.55
N LYS A 106 -37.51 3.31 -0.23
CA LYS A 106 -37.43 3.44 -1.70
C LYS A 106 -36.78 4.75 -2.13
N GLN A 107 -37.07 5.82 -1.42
CA GLN A 107 -36.57 7.17 -1.71
C GLN A 107 -36.31 7.94 -0.40
N CYS A 108 -35.16 8.61 -0.33
CA CYS A 108 -34.86 9.52 0.78
C CYS A 108 -35.76 10.77 0.72
N PRO A 109 -36.14 11.36 1.88
CA PRO A 109 -36.94 12.58 1.91
C PRO A 109 -36.25 13.70 1.13
N ASP A 110 -36.88 14.23 0.09
CA ASP A 110 -36.35 15.30 -0.76
C ASP A 110 -36.68 16.70 -0.22
N ARG A 111 -37.68 16.79 0.64
CA ARG A 111 -38.15 17.99 1.37
C ARG A 111 -38.25 17.73 2.87
N THR A 112 -38.31 18.80 3.65
CA THR A 112 -38.50 18.70 5.12
C THR A 112 -39.98 18.43 5.43
N LEU A 113 -40.25 17.39 6.21
CA LEU A 113 -41.58 16.94 6.60
C LEU A 113 -41.80 17.34 8.07
N ASN A 114 -42.70 18.29 8.33
CA ASN A 114 -42.86 18.91 9.65
C ASN A 114 -43.96 18.24 10.49
N THR A 115 -44.91 17.58 9.82
CA THR A 115 -46.06 16.93 10.46
C THR A 115 -46.17 15.47 10.01
N MET A 116 -46.99 14.68 10.71
CA MET A 116 -47.29 13.30 10.28
C MET A 116 -48.09 13.26 8.97
N ASP A 117 -48.90 14.28 8.69
CA ASP A 117 -49.63 14.39 7.43
C ASP A 117 -48.68 14.55 6.24
N ASP A 118 -47.59 15.33 6.40
CA ASP A 118 -46.55 15.49 5.39
C ASP A 118 -45.86 14.14 5.07
N ILE A 119 -45.64 13.30 6.09
CA ILE A 119 -45.05 11.97 5.92
C ILE A 119 -46.00 11.05 5.16
N CYS A 120 -47.30 11.11 5.48
CA CYS A 120 -48.32 10.36 4.78
C CYS A 120 -48.49 10.80 3.32
N GLN A 121 -48.42 12.10 3.06
CA GLN A 121 -48.43 12.63 1.71
C GLN A 121 -47.18 12.21 0.93
N PHE A 122 -46.00 12.26 1.54
CA PHE A 122 -44.75 11.79 0.93
C PHE A 122 -44.83 10.31 0.55
N TYR A 123 -45.40 9.46 1.41
CA TYR A 123 -45.65 8.05 1.08
C TYR A 123 -46.59 7.88 -0.12
N LYS A 124 -47.70 8.62 -0.17
CA LYS A 124 -48.65 8.55 -1.30
C LYS A 124 -48.03 9.00 -2.63
N GLU A 125 -47.13 9.98 -2.59
CA GLU A 125 -46.47 10.52 -3.79
C GLU A 125 -45.32 9.63 -4.28
N THR A 126 -44.49 9.09 -3.38
CA THR A 126 -43.24 8.41 -3.74
C THR A 126 -43.30 6.88 -3.57
N GLY A 127 -44.27 6.38 -2.82
CA GLY A 127 -44.32 5.00 -2.33
C GLY A 127 -43.25 4.68 -1.28
N SER A 128 -42.51 5.68 -0.78
CA SER A 128 -41.43 5.48 0.19
C SER A 128 -41.98 5.47 1.62
N GLN A 129 -41.87 4.32 2.28
CA GLN A 129 -42.44 4.08 3.60
C GLN A 129 -41.46 4.50 4.71
N LEU A 130 -41.67 5.67 5.32
CA LEU A 130 -40.80 6.17 6.40
C LEU A 130 -41.20 5.68 7.80
N CYS A 131 -42.40 5.12 7.94
CA CYS A 131 -42.86 4.42 9.14
C CYS A 131 -42.81 2.92 8.93
N HIS A 132 -42.54 2.15 9.99
CA HIS A 132 -42.58 0.69 9.91
C HIS A 132 -43.86 0.14 10.52
N ASP A 133 -44.70 -0.49 9.69
CA ASP A 133 -45.91 -1.21 10.12
C ASP A 133 -45.67 -2.74 10.05
N ARG A 134 -46.52 -3.54 10.72
CA ARG A 134 -46.41 -5.02 10.71
C ARG A 134 -46.49 -5.57 9.27
N PRO A 135 -45.83 -6.70 8.96
CA PRO A 135 -45.97 -7.32 7.65
C PRO A 135 -47.40 -7.89 7.49
N GLY A 136 -48.05 -7.62 6.36
CA GLY A 136 -49.39 -8.12 6.04
C GLY A 136 -50.57 -7.19 6.38
N SER A 137 -50.31 -5.97 6.87
CA SER A 137 -51.32 -4.91 6.99
C SER A 137 -51.07 -3.80 5.96
N ASP A 138 -52.13 -3.25 5.35
CA ASP A 138 -52.08 -1.98 4.62
C ASP A 138 -51.43 -0.90 5.49
N PHE A 139 -50.84 0.15 4.90
CA PHE A 139 -50.10 1.20 5.63
C PHE A 139 -50.98 1.97 6.63
N THR A 140 -51.20 1.37 7.79
CA THR A 140 -52.09 1.79 8.87
C THR A 140 -51.67 3.11 9.49
N ALA A 141 -50.39 3.48 9.41
CA ALA A 141 -49.87 4.76 9.91
C ALA A 141 -50.61 5.98 9.35
N CYS A 142 -51.16 5.87 8.13
CA CYS A 142 -51.85 6.96 7.42
C CYS A 142 -53.37 6.80 7.32
N ASN A 143 -53.95 5.81 7.99
CA ASN A 143 -55.39 5.64 8.08
C ASN A 143 -55.94 6.39 9.30
N THR A 144 -56.80 7.37 9.03
CA THR A 144 -57.35 8.35 9.98
C THR A 144 -58.44 7.81 10.91
N GLY A 145 -58.83 6.53 10.80
CA GLY A 145 -60.02 5.98 11.45
C GLY A 145 -59.84 5.30 12.81
N ASP A 146 -58.63 4.88 13.19
CA ASP A 146 -58.48 3.96 14.34
C ASP A 146 -57.21 4.21 15.17
N SER A 147 -57.21 5.28 15.97
CA SER A 147 -56.11 5.65 16.87
C SER A 147 -55.77 4.60 17.93
N LYS A 148 -56.60 3.56 18.11
CA LYS A 148 -56.37 2.45 19.06
C LYS A 148 -55.50 1.33 18.47
N ASN A 149 -55.23 1.34 17.16
CA ASN A 149 -54.52 0.27 16.44
C ASN A 149 -53.28 0.74 15.65
N LYS A 150 -52.63 1.85 16.04
CA LYS A 150 -51.34 2.23 15.44
C LYS A 150 -50.26 1.23 15.89
N THR A 151 -50.01 0.21 15.07
CA THR A 151 -49.09 -0.89 15.37
C THR A 151 -47.66 -0.66 14.89
N GLY A 152 -47.32 0.54 14.39
CA GLY A 152 -46.04 0.83 13.76
C GLY A 152 -45.21 1.93 14.44
N SER A 153 -43.90 1.94 14.18
CA SER A 153 -42.97 2.98 14.62
C SER A 153 -42.74 4.01 13.51
N CYS A 154 -42.91 5.29 13.82
CA CYS A 154 -42.70 6.41 12.90
C CYS A 154 -41.58 7.35 13.40
N PRO A 155 -40.87 8.06 12.50
CA PRO A 155 -39.91 9.08 12.87
C PRO A 155 -40.60 10.26 13.56
N VAL A 156 -39.90 10.93 14.47
CA VAL A 156 -40.42 12.13 15.14
C VAL A 156 -40.18 13.34 14.22
N PRO A 157 -41.23 14.08 13.81
CA PRO A 157 -41.05 15.30 13.01
C PRO A 157 -40.30 16.40 13.79
N PRO A 158 -39.55 17.30 13.11
CA PRO A 158 -39.40 17.38 11.65
C PRO A 158 -38.38 16.37 11.10
N VAL A 159 -38.72 15.73 9.98
CA VAL A 159 -37.79 14.90 9.18
C VAL A 159 -37.16 15.80 8.12
N TYR A 160 -35.85 16.00 8.19
CA TYR A 160 -35.14 16.91 7.28
C TYR A 160 -34.99 16.32 5.86
N SER A 161 -35.02 17.21 4.86
CA SER A 161 -34.59 16.89 3.49
C SER A 161 -33.19 16.27 3.51
N SER A 162 -33.01 15.18 2.77
CA SER A 162 -31.86 14.30 2.77
C SER A 162 -31.36 14.00 1.36
N ILE A 163 -30.08 13.66 1.24
CA ILE A 163 -29.48 13.13 0.01
C ILE A 163 -28.99 11.70 0.23
N PRO A 164 -29.10 10.83 -0.79
CA PRO A 164 -28.53 9.49 -0.72
C PRO A 164 -27.00 9.56 -0.82
N ILE A 165 -26.29 9.08 0.20
CA ILE A 165 -24.83 8.90 0.19
C ILE A 165 -24.53 7.47 0.61
N LEU A 166 -23.86 6.69 -0.24
CA LEU A 166 -23.57 5.26 0.00
C LEU A 166 -24.82 4.50 0.50
N ASN A 167 -25.91 4.60 -0.25
CA ASN A 167 -27.20 3.97 0.07
C ASN A 167 -27.77 4.36 1.46
N ARG A 168 -27.44 5.53 2.01
CA ARG A 168 -27.97 6.04 3.29
C ARG A 168 -28.56 7.44 3.11
N CYS A 169 -29.70 7.70 3.75
CA CYS A 169 -30.32 9.03 3.73
C CYS A 169 -29.64 9.94 4.75
N ILE A 170 -28.88 10.94 4.26
CA ILE A 170 -28.17 11.91 5.11
C ILE A 170 -28.82 13.29 4.96
N PRO A 171 -29.26 13.95 6.05
CA PRO A 171 -29.87 15.28 6.00
C PRO A 171 -28.99 16.34 5.33
N LYS A 172 -29.58 17.18 4.47
CA LYS A 172 -28.94 18.35 3.82
C LYS A 172 -28.67 19.49 4.81
N ALA A 173 -29.55 19.66 5.80
CA ALA A 173 -29.45 20.73 6.80
C ALA A 173 -28.49 20.33 7.93
N VAL A 174 -27.20 20.26 7.61
CA VAL A 174 -26.14 19.90 8.58
C VAL A 174 -25.76 21.08 9.50
N LYS A 175 -26.34 22.27 9.29
CA LYS A 175 -26.03 23.49 10.05
C LYS A 175 -26.53 23.49 11.50
N ASP A 176 -27.57 22.72 11.83
CA ASP A 176 -28.20 22.69 13.16
C ASP A 176 -27.86 21.44 13.99
N VAL A 177 -27.08 20.51 13.43
CA VAL A 177 -26.56 19.33 14.12
C VAL A 177 -25.13 19.63 14.58
N GLY A 178 -24.78 19.35 15.84
CA GLY A 178 -23.62 19.89 16.55
C GLY A 178 -22.27 19.93 15.79
N LYS A 179 -21.57 21.06 15.96
CA LYS A 179 -20.36 21.53 15.24
C LYS A 179 -19.12 20.62 15.19
N THR A 180 -19.06 19.51 15.93
CA THR A 180 -17.81 18.73 16.07
C THR A 180 -17.68 17.58 15.06
N ILE A 181 -18.77 17.10 14.46
CA ILE A 181 -18.75 15.97 13.50
C ILE A 181 -18.73 16.45 12.03
N ILE A 182 -19.04 17.73 11.79
CA ILE A 182 -19.56 18.22 10.50
C ILE A 182 -18.59 19.11 9.71
N SER A 183 -17.61 19.76 10.36
CA SER A 183 -16.63 20.60 9.65
C SER A 183 -15.76 19.80 8.67
N ASN A 184 -15.42 18.55 9.03
CA ASN A 184 -14.61 17.67 8.19
C ASN A 184 -15.39 17.13 6.97
N LEU A 185 -16.72 16.98 7.08
CA LEU A 185 -17.57 16.55 5.97
C LEU A 185 -17.87 17.69 4.98
N TYR A 186 -17.95 18.94 5.46
CA TYR A 186 -18.20 20.10 4.61
C TYR A 186 -17.02 20.40 3.66
N GLY A 187 -15.78 20.17 4.13
CA GLY A 187 -14.58 20.21 3.28
C GLY A 187 -14.54 19.09 2.24
N LEU A 188 -15.12 17.93 2.55
CA LEU A 188 -15.22 16.79 1.64
C LEU A 188 -16.29 17.01 0.56
N ILE A 189 -17.38 17.74 0.86
CA ILE A 189 -18.48 18.03 -0.07
C ILE A 189 -18.09 19.09 -1.11
N ASN A 190 -17.41 20.17 -0.70
CA ASN A 190 -16.91 21.19 -1.64
C ASN A 190 -15.82 20.69 -2.60
N SER A 191 -15.15 19.58 -2.29
CA SER A 191 -14.22 18.93 -3.22
C SER A 191 -14.90 18.10 -4.31
N TRP A 192 -16.21 17.82 -4.22
CA TRP A 192 -16.87 16.96 -5.21
C TRP A 192 -17.03 17.63 -6.57
N ASP A 193 -17.32 18.93 -6.65
CA ASP A 193 -17.39 19.64 -7.94
C ASP A 193 -16.05 19.59 -8.66
N LEU A 194 -14.94 19.69 -7.92
CA LEU A 194 -13.58 19.58 -8.43
C LEU A 194 -13.26 18.13 -8.86
N ILE A 195 -13.70 17.13 -8.08
CA ILE A 195 -13.55 15.71 -8.41
C ILE A 195 -14.38 15.35 -9.66
N GLU A 196 -15.60 15.86 -9.79
CA GLU A 196 -16.46 15.62 -10.96
C GLU A 196 -15.84 16.23 -12.22
N GLN A 197 -15.28 17.44 -12.14
CA GLN A 197 -14.51 18.05 -13.23
C GLN A 197 -13.28 17.22 -13.61
N ILE A 198 -12.48 16.77 -12.62
CA ILE A 198 -11.31 15.90 -12.85
C ILE A 198 -11.71 14.57 -13.50
N LEU A 199 -12.76 13.92 -12.98
CA LEU A 199 -13.25 12.64 -13.49
C LEU A 199 -13.83 12.79 -14.90
N GLY A 200 -14.56 13.87 -15.16
CA GLY A 200 -15.10 14.19 -16.49
C GLY A 200 -13.98 14.39 -17.51
N ASP A 201 -12.93 15.12 -17.16
CA ASP A 201 -11.78 15.33 -18.02
C ASP A 201 -10.97 14.04 -18.23
N LEU A 202 -10.75 13.24 -17.19
CA LEU A 202 -10.10 11.92 -17.31
C LEU A 202 -10.88 10.95 -18.21
N CYS A 203 -12.21 10.91 -18.07
CA CYS A 203 -13.09 10.09 -18.91
C CYS A 203 -13.09 10.54 -20.37
N LYS A 204 -12.87 11.83 -20.65
CA LYS A 204 -12.71 12.33 -22.03
C LYS A 204 -11.34 11.97 -22.60
N THR A 205 -10.27 12.01 -21.80
CA THR A 205 -8.87 11.83 -22.25
C THR A 205 -8.32 10.41 -22.15
N TRP A 206 -9.14 9.41 -21.82
CA TRP A 206 -8.63 8.06 -21.52
C TRP A 206 -7.85 7.43 -22.68
N ARG A 207 -8.19 7.76 -23.93
CA ARG A 207 -7.50 7.27 -25.14
C ARG A 207 -6.13 7.92 -25.28
N GLU A 208 -6.04 9.22 -25.02
CA GLU A 208 -4.82 10.01 -25.04
C GLU A 208 -3.88 9.55 -23.92
N VAL A 209 -4.40 9.32 -22.71
CA VAL A 209 -3.64 8.75 -21.58
C VAL A 209 -3.10 7.36 -21.93
N LEU A 210 -3.92 6.50 -22.58
CA LEU A 210 -3.48 5.16 -23.01
C LEU A 210 -2.38 5.24 -24.10
N ALA A 211 -2.53 6.12 -25.08
CA ALA A 211 -1.53 6.33 -26.12
C ALA A 211 -0.20 6.86 -25.55
N LEU A 212 -0.26 7.81 -24.60
CA LEU A 212 0.92 8.34 -23.92
C LEU A 212 1.56 7.30 -22.99
N SER A 213 0.77 6.41 -22.39
CA SER A 213 1.28 5.26 -21.61
C SER A 213 2.03 4.27 -22.52
N PHE A 214 1.51 4.00 -23.71
CA PHE A 214 2.23 3.19 -24.70
C PHE A 214 3.51 3.88 -25.18
N LEU A 215 3.47 5.21 -25.42
CA LEU A 215 4.67 5.99 -25.71
C LEU A 215 5.71 5.89 -24.58
N ALA A 216 5.30 5.97 -23.32
CA ALA A 216 6.20 5.79 -22.17
C ALA A 216 6.87 4.41 -22.16
N PHE A 217 6.13 3.36 -22.53
CA PHE A 217 6.70 2.01 -22.68
C PHE A 217 7.76 1.97 -23.78
N VAL A 218 7.46 2.52 -24.96
CA VAL A 218 8.42 2.61 -26.08
C VAL A 218 9.65 3.43 -25.70
N LEU A 219 9.45 4.60 -25.05
CA LEU A 219 10.53 5.44 -24.54
C LEU A 219 11.36 4.72 -23.46
N SER A 220 10.77 3.85 -22.65
CA SER A 220 11.49 3.05 -21.65
C SER A 220 12.39 2.00 -22.32
N LEU A 221 11.89 1.30 -23.35
CA LEU A 221 12.70 0.40 -24.16
C LEU A 221 13.81 1.15 -24.92
N PHE A 222 13.49 2.33 -25.44
CA PHE A 222 14.46 3.21 -26.08
C PHE A 222 15.53 3.69 -25.08
N MET A 223 15.16 3.98 -23.83
CA MET A 223 16.13 4.32 -22.78
C MET A 223 17.08 3.16 -22.47
N ILE A 224 16.57 1.92 -22.44
CA ILE A 224 17.44 0.74 -22.35
C ILE A 224 18.39 0.70 -23.57
N ALA A 225 17.88 0.88 -24.79
CA ALA A 225 18.70 0.96 -26.01
C ALA A 225 19.77 2.06 -25.96
N ILE A 226 19.45 3.24 -25.42
CA ILE A 226 20.42 4.32 -25.20
C ILE A 226 21.50 3.90 -24.21
N PHE A 227 21.14 3.21 -23.12
CA PHE A 227 22.13 2.66 -22.19
C PHE A 227 23.09 1.69 -22.88
N HIS A 228 22.72 1.06 -24.00
CA HIS A 228 23.66 0.31 -24.85
C HIS A 228 24.54 1.19 -25.73
N LEU A 229 23.96 2.19 -26.41
CA LEU A 229 24.64 2.92 -27.49
C LEU A 229 25.57 4.04 -26.97
N LEU A 230 25.27 4.58 -25.79
CA LEU A 230 25.95 5.75 -25.25
C LEU A 230 26.49 5.54 -23.83
N ALA A 231 26.62 4.29 -23.36
CA ALA A 231 27.04 3.97 -22.00
C ALA A 231 28.31 4.73 -21.54
N SER A 232 29.26 4.92 -22.47
CA SER A 232 30.47 5.71 -22.24
C SER A 232 30.21 7.21 -22.32
N ILE A 233 29.50 7.70 -23.34
CA ILE A 233 29.32 9.15 -23.59
C ILE A 233 28.34 9.80 -22.59
N VAL A 234 27.22 9.15 -22.28
CA VAL A 234 26.19 9.65 -21.35
C VAL A 234 26.73 9.77 -19.93
N THR A 235 27.57 8.84 -19.47
CA THR A 235 28.23 8.95 -18.16
C THR A 235 29.18 10.16 -18.12
N TRP A 236 29.98 10.40 -19.16
CA TRP A 236 30.85 11.60 -19.20
C TRP A 236 30.06 12.90 -19.18
N ILE A 237 28.98 13.00 -19.97
CA ILE A 237 28.12 14.21 -20.02
C ILE A 237 27.46 14.45 -18.66
N VAL A 238 26.89 13.42 -18.03
CA VAL A 238 26.26 13.53 -16.71
C VAL A 238 27.30 13.91 -15.63
N MET A 239 28.50 13.33 -15.65
CA MET A 239 29.56 13.71 -14.71
C MET A 239 29.98 15.17 -14.86
N ILE A 240 30.17 15.65 -16.10
CA ILE A 240 30.56 17.03 -16.37
C ILE A 240 29.46 17.98 -15.88
N LEU A 241 28.20 17.69 -16.22
CA LEU A 241 27.07 18.53 -15.85
C LEU A 241 26.87 18.61 -14.33
N VAL A 242 26.95 17.48 -13.63
CA VAL A 242 26.86 17.43 -12.16
C VAL A 242 28.04 18.16 -11.52
N THR A 243 29.25 17.99 -12.03
CA THR A 243 30.45 18.70 -11.54
C THR A 243 30.29 20.21 -11.66
N VAL A 244 29.85 20.69 -12.82
CA VAL A 244 29.60 22.11 -13.08
C VAL A 244 28.49 22.64 -12.16
N ALA A 245 27.38 21.92 -12.03
CA ALA A 245 26.26 22.33 -11.18
C ALA A 245 26.64 22.41 -9.70
N CYS A 246 27.39 21.45 -9.16
CA CYS A 246 27.81 21.45 -7.75
C CYS A 246 28.81 22.57 -7.45
N ILE A 247 29.78 22.81 -8.34
CA ILE A 247 30.75 23.90 -8.19
C ILE A 247 30.04 25.25 -8.30
N ALA A 248 29.17 25.43 -9.31
CA ALA A 248 28.41 26.66 -9.49
C ALA A 248 27.47 26.95 -8.31
N GLY A 249 26.71 25.94 -7.85
CA GLY A 249 25.80 26.08 -6.71
C GLY A 249 26.53 26.44 -5.42
N THR A 250 27.66 25.79 -5.14
CA THR A 250 28.49 26.10 -3.95
C THR A 250 29.11 27.50 -4.06
N GLY A 251 29.59 27.88 -5.25
CA GLY A 251 30.10 29.22 -5.52
C GLY A 251 29.05 30.31 -5.33
N LEU A 252 27.81 30.09 -5.78
CA LEU A 252 26.69 31.01 -5.59
C LEU A 252 26.37 31.20 -4.11
N LEU A 253 26.34 30.11 -3.31
CA LEU A 253 26.10 30.21 -1.87
C LEU A 253 27.18 31.03 -1.16
N TRP A 254 28.46 30.80 -1.47
CA TRP A 254 29.57 31.61 -0.94
C TRP A 254 29.51 33.07 -1.38
N TRP A 255 29.17 33.33 -2.65
CA TRP A 255 28.98 34.69 -3.18
C TRP A 255 27.88 35.44 -2.42
N THR A 256 26.74 34.79 -2.17
CA THR A 256 25.64 35.38 -1.41
C THR A 256 26.01 35.66 0.05
N TYR A 257 26.73 34.74 0.72
CA TYR A 257 27.21 34.96 2.08
C TYR A 257 28.14 36.18 2.17
N ILE A 258 29.13 36.27 1.28
CA ILE A 258 30.09 37.40 1.26
C ILE A 258 29.36 38.71 0.96
N GLY A 259 28.37 38.70 0.06
CA GLY A 259 27.54 39.87 -0.23
C GLY A 259 26.75 40.36 0.99
N ILE A 260 26.07 39.45 1.69
CA ILE A 260 25.31 39.78 2.91
C ILE A 260 26.24 40.28 4.02
N LYS A 261 27.35 39.60 4.25
CA LYS A 261 28.34 40.00 5.27
C LYS A 261 28.95 41.36 4.98
N GLY A 262 29.31 41.62 3.71
CA GLY A 262 29.86 42.91 3.30
C GLY A 262 28.87 44.07 3.42
N MET A 263 27.55 43.82 3.34
CA MET A 263 26.53 44.82 3.66
C MET A 263 26.38 45.01 5.18
N LEU A 264 26.41 43.93 5.96
CA LEU A 264 26.34 43.97 7.42
C LEU A 264 27.52 44.75 8.04
N ASP A 265 28.75 44.47 7.60
CA ASP A 265 29.96 45.09 8.14
C ASP A 265 30.05 46.61 7.85
N LYS A 266 29.31 47.09 6.84
CA LYS A 266 29.22 48.52 6.48
C LYS A 266 28.05 49.26 7.16
N THR A 267 27.16 48.54 7.83
CA THR A 267 25.95 49.11 8.43
C THR A 267 26.17 49.34 9.91
N ASP A 268 25.80 50.52 10.42
CA ASP A 268 25.97 50.86 11.84
C ASP A 268 25.19 49.89 12.77
N PRO A 269 25.72 49.56 13.96
CA PRO A 269 25.11 48.58 14.88
C PRO A 269 23.66 48.90 15.29
N SER A 270 23.25 50.17 15.22
CA SER A 270 21.90 50.64 15.57
C SER A 270 20.86 50.41 14.46
N GLN A 271 21.27 50.08 13.24
CA GLN A 271 20.39 49.87 12.07
C GLN A 271 20.32 48.40 11.60
N LEU A 272 20.91 47.46 12.35
CA LEU A 272 20.92 46.05 12.01
C LEU A 272 19.56 45.40 12.29
N LEU A 273 18.88 44.91 11.24
CA LEU A 273 17.71 44.05 11.37
C LEU A 273 18.13 42.65 11.87
N GLU A 274 17.43 42.10 12.87
CA GLU A 274 17.68 40.71 13.32
C GLU A 274 17.52 39.67 12.21
N GLU A 275 16.72 39.98 11.20
CA GLU A 275 16.47 39.12 10.04
C GLU A 275 17.71 39.02 9.13
N SER A 276 18.46 40.11 8.92
CA SER A 276 19.66 40.09 8.07
C SER A 276 20.83 39.35 8.75
N VAL A 277 20.95 39.46 10.07
CA VAL A 277 21.92 38.69 10.88
C VAL A 277 21.59 37.19 10.88
N ARG A 278 20.31 36.83 10.90
CA ARG A 278 19.88 35.43 10.83
C ARG A 278 20.14 34.82 9.45
N ASN A 279 19.92 35.61 8.39
CA ASN A 279 20.25 35.22 7.02
C ASN A 279 21.75 35.02 6.84
N GLU A 280 22.60 35.88 7.40
CA GLU A 280 24.07 35.72 7.38
C GLU A 280 24.50 34.36 7.97
N ARG A 281 24.02 34.02 9.17
CA ARG A 281 24.29 32.72 9.81
C ARG A 281 23.74 31.52 9.04
N ALA A 282 22.55 31.65 8.46
CA ALA A 282 21.93 30.59 7.68
C ALA A 282 22.69 30.29 6.39
N PHE A 283 23.06 31.33 5.62
CA PHE A 283 23.84 31.17 4.39
C PHE A 283 25.27 30.68 4.65
N LEU A 284 25.88 31.05 5.79
CA LEU A 284 27.14 30.46 6.22
C LEU A 284 27.01 28.94 6.45
N ALA A 285 25.98 28.52 7.19
CA ALA A 285 25.73 27.10 7.44
C ALA A 285 25.45 26.33 6.14
N PHE A 286 24.62 26.88 5.24
CA PHE A 286 24.32 26.28 3.95
C PHE A 286 25.57 26.18 3.06
N ALA A 287 26.41 27.21 3.00
CA ALA A 287 27.64 27.21 2.23
C ALA A 287 28.63 26.14 2.74
N ILE A 288 28.79 25.97 4.06
CA ILE A 288 29.66 24.95 4.66
C ILE A 288 29.14 23.54 4.31
N ILE A 289 27.84 23.29 4.53
CA ILE A 289 27.23 21.99 4.24
C ILE A 289 27.34 21.65 2.75
N ALA A 290 27.03 22.61 1.86
CA ALA A 290 27.14 22.44 0.41
C ALA A 290 28.58 22.19 -0.04
N THR A 291 29.57 22.81 0.62
CA THR A 291 31.00 22.57 0.35
C THR A 291 31.39 21.14 0.70
N ILE A 292 30.98 20.63 1.87
CA ILE A 292 31.24 19.24 2.28
C ILE A 292 30.60 18.26 1.29
N ILE A 293 29.32 18.48 0.95
CA ILE A 293 28.59 17.63 -0.01
C ILE A 293 29.27 17.65 -1.38
N THR A 294 29.67 18.83 -1.86
CA THR A 294 30.35 18.97 -3.16
C THR A 294 31.71 18.28 -3.17
N ILE A 295 32.51 18.39 -2.10
CA ILE A 295 33.79 17.66 -1.98
C ILE A 295 33.55 16.15 -2.02
N ILE A 296 32.57 15.65 -1.26
CA ILE A 296 32.21 14.22 -1.25
C ILE A 296 31.78 13.77 -2.65
N LEU A 297 30.88 14.53 -3.31
CA LEU A 297 30.39 14.21 -4.65
C LEU A 297 31.53 14.23 -5.68
N LEU A 298 32.40 15.24 -5.68
CA LEU A 298 33.54 15.32 -6.60
C LEU A 298 34.54 14.18 -6.35
N PHE A 299 34.80 13.84 -5.09
CA PHE A 299 35.63 12.69 -4.73
C PHE A 299 35.04 11.37 -5.23
N LEU A 300 33.74 11.16 -5.05
CA LEU A 300 33.02 10.00 -5.60
C LEU A 300 33.12 9.97 -7.12
N LEU A 301 32.87 11.09 -7.82
CA LEU A 301 32.98 11.19 -9.28
C LEU A 301 34.40 10.90 -9.79
N CYS A 302 35.44 11.33 -9.06
CA CYS A 302 36.84 11.00 -9.36
C CYS A 302 37.14 9.50 -9.23
N ILE A 303 36.59 8.84 -8.21
CA ILE A 303 36.71 7.38 -8.05
C ILE A 303 35.96 6.66 -9.18
N LEU A 304 34.78 7.17 -9.54
CA LEU A 304 33.89 6.60 -10.54
C LEU A 304 34.47 6.66 -11.95
N ARG A 305 35.26 7.69 -12.27
CA ARG A 305 35.94 7.84 -13.56
C ARG A 305 36.68 6.57 -14.00
N LYS A 306 37.34 5.88 -13.07
CA LYS A 306 38.10 4.64 -13.37
C LYS A 306 37.21 3.43 -13.59
N ARG A 307 35.95 3.47 -13.13
CA ARG A 307 34.99 2.35 -13.17
C ARG A 307 33.95 2.47 -14.29
N ILE A 308 33.86 3.60 -14.98
CA ILE A 308 32.88 3.83 -16.08
C ILE A 308 33.00 2.80 -17.19
N SER A 309 34.22 2.44 -17.59
CA SER A 309 34.44 1.42 -18.63
C SER A 309 33.84 0.06 -18.22
N PHE A 310 33.97 -0.30 -16.93
CA PHE A 310 33.38 -1.51 -16.38
C PHE A 310 31.85 -1.45 -16.37
N MET A 311 31.25 -0.33 -15.95
CA MET A 311 29.79 -0.15 -15.95
C MET A 311 29.20 -0.17 -17.35
N ALA A 312 29.89 0.45 -18.31
CA ALA A 312 29.50 0.40 -19.71
C ALA A 312 29.53 -1.05 -20.25
N ALA A 313 30.55 -1.84 -19.89
CA ALA A 313 30.62 -3.25 -20.25
C ALA A 313 29.50 -4.06 -19.58
N LEU A 314 29.22 -3.84 -18.30
CA LEU A 314 28.18 -4.56 -17.56
C LEU A 314 26.79 -4.25 -18.12
N PHE A 315 26.49 -2.99 -18.44
CA PHE A 315 25.25 -2.61 -19.11
C PHE A 315 25.14 -3.25 -20.49
N LYS A 316 26.21 -3.22 -21.30
CA LYS A 316 26.22 -3.87 -22.61
C LYS A 316 25.90 -5.37 -22.53
N GLU A 317 26.51 -6.10 -21.59
CA GLU A 317 26.27 -7.53 -21.39
C GLU A 317 24.89 -7.84 -20.81
N SER A 318 24.43 -7.06 -19.82
CA SER A 318 23.09 -7.21 -19.22
C SER A 318 21.99 -7.05 -20.25
N ALA A 319 22.21 -6.11 -21.17
CA ALA A 319 21.24 -5.75 -22.15
C ALA A 319 21.26 -6.71 -23.37
N LYS A 320 22.41 -7.33 -23.67
CA LYS A 320 22.49 -8.53 -24.53
C LYS A 320 21.72 -9.70 -23.92
N CYS A 321 21.89 -9.96 -22.63
CA CYS A 321 21.13 -10.97 -21.90
C CYS A 321 19.62 -10.75 -22.01
N LEU A 322 19.16 -9.52 -21.81
CA LEU A 322 17.73 -9.18 -21.90
C LEU A 322 17.16 -9.31 -23.33
N ALA A 323 17.97 -9.04 -24.36
CA ALA A 323 17.58 -9.24 -25.75
C ALA A 323 17.46 -10.74 -26.12
N GLU A 324 18.30 -11.60 -25.55
CA GLU A 324 18.23 -13.07 -25.74
C GLU A 324 17.18 -13.73 -24.84
N LEU A 325 16.71 -13.05 -23.78
CA LEU A 325 15.71 -13.52 -22.82
C LEU A 325 14.45 -12.61 -22.76
N PRO A 326 13.70 -12.43 -23.86
CA PRO A 326 12.53 -11.54 -23.88
C PRO A 326 11.43 -11.96 -22.88
N GLY A 327 11.39 -13.23 -22.48
CA GLY A 327 10.47 -13.73 -21.46
C GLY A 327 10.62 -13.06 -20.07
N LEU A 328 11.77 -12.43 -19.78
CA LEU A 328 11.99 -11.71 -18.51
C LEU A 328 11.04 -10.52 -18.34
N PHE A 329 10.62 -9.86 -19.44
CA PHE A 329 9.67 -8.75 -19.38
C PHE A 329 8.27 -9.18 -18.93
N PHE A 330 7.92 -10.45 -19.10
CA PHE A 330 6.64 -10.99 -18.64
C PHE A 330 6.62 -11.23 -17.13
N GLN A 331 7.79 -11.43 -16.50
CA GLN A 331 7.86 -11.80 -15.09
C GLN A 331 7.28 -10.72 -14.14
N PRO A 332 7.60 -9.41 -14.27
CA PRO A 332 6.99 -8.38 -13.44
C PRO A 332 5.45 -8.30 -13.59
N LEU A 333 4.93 -8.57 -14.79
CA LEU A 333 3.48 -8.58 -15.06
C LEU A 333 2.80 -9.75 -14.34
N LEU A 334 3.42 -10.92 -14.37
CA LEU A 334 2.92 -12.10 -13.66
C LEU A 334 2.88 -11.86 -12.14
N THR A 335 3.93 -11.28 -11.57
CA THR A 335 4.00 -10.91 -10.15
C THR A 335 2.91 -9.90 -9.79
N PHE A 336 2.71 -8.88 -10.62
CA PHE A 336 1.68 -7.87 -10.41
C PHE A 336 0.27 -8.48 -10.44
N ALA A 337 -0.01 -9.35 -11.41
CA ALA A 337 -1.28 -10.08 -11.48
C ALA A 337 -1.50 -10.95 -10.22
N ALA A 338 -0.47 -11.68 -9.77
CA ALA A 338 -0.53 -12.48 -8.55
C ALA A 338 -0.80 -11.63 -7.30
N LEU A 339 -0.14 -10.47 -7.16
CA LEU A 339 -0.38 -9.53 -6.06
C LEU A 339 -1.79 -8.94 -6.10
N ILE A 340 -2.34 -8.59 -7.27
CA ILE A 340 -3.72 -8.10 -7.40
C ILE A 340 -4.72 -9.19 -6.98
N ILE A 341 -4.57 -10.41 -7.48
CA ILE A 341 -5.46 -11.53 -7.14
C ILE A 341 -5.43 -11.78 -5.64
N PHE A 342 -4.22 -11.81 -5.05
CA PHE A 342 -4.06 -11.99 -3.61
C PHE A 342 -4.64 -10.83 -2.81
N PHE A 343 -4.42 -9.58 -3.22
CA PHE A 343 -4.96 -8.40 -2.54
C PHE A 343 -6.49 -8.36 -2.61
N ALA A 344 -7.10 -8.71 -3.75
CA ALA A 344 -8.55 -8.80 -3.89
C ALA A 344 -9.14 -9.88 -2.96
N PHE A 345 -8.51 -11.06 -2.90
CA PHE A 345 -8.85 -12.10 -1.92
C PHE A 345 -8.74 -11.57 -0.49
N TRP A 346 -7.62 -10.95 -0.14
CA TRP A 346 -7.36 -10.41 1.19
C TRP A 346 -8.38 -9.35 1.61
N VAL A 347 -8.68 -8.37 0.75
CA VAL A 347 -9.68 -7.32 1.01
C VAL A 347 -11.05 -7.94 1.24
N THR A 348 -11.45 -8.90 0.40
CA THR A 348 -12.73 -9.59 0.52
C THR A 348 -12.86 -10.24 1.90
N ILE A 349 -11.84 -10.99 2.33
CA ILE A 349 -11.89 -11.66 3.63
C ILE A 349 -11.83 -10.68 4.79
N ILE A 350 -11.02 -9.63 4.73
CA ILE A 350 -11.00 -8.59 5.78
C ILE A 350 -12.36 -7.91 5.92
N LEU A 351 -13.05 -7.61 4.82
CA LEU A 351 -14.41 -7.06 4.87
C LEU A 351 -15.40 -8.06 5.47
N CYS A 352 -15.28 -9.34 5.14
CA CYS A 352 -16.10 -10.40 5.75
C CYS A 352 -15.82 -10.55 7.25
N LEU A 353 -14.55 -10.51 7.67
CA LEU A 353 -14.14 -10.52 9.08
C LEU A 353 -14.70 -9.30 9.83
N ALA A 354 -14.57 -8.10 9.27
CA ALA A 354 -15.07 -6.87 9.87
C ALA A 354 -16.61 -6.88 10.04
N THR A 355 -17.31 -7.56 9.13
CA THR A 355 -18.78 -7.69 9.15
C THR A 355 -19.29 -8.95 9.82
N ALA A 356 -18.39 -9.83 10.33
CA ALA A 356 -18.78 -11.10 10.93
C ALA A 356 -19.60 -10.89 12.21
N ASN A 357 -20.85 -11.35 12.18
CA ASN A 357 -21.77 -11.30 13.31
C ASN A 357 -22.56 -12.60 13.43
N TYR A 358 -22.97 -12.92 14.65
CA TYR A 358 -24.03 -13.88 14.89
C TYR A 358 -25.34 -13.12 15.18
N PRO A 359 -26.47 -13.58 14.63
CA PRO A 359 -27.75 -12.96 14.89
C PRO A 359 -28.24 -13.35 16.30
N GLU A 360 -28.22 -12.40 17.24
CA GLU A 360 -28.97 -12.53 18.50
C GLU A 360 -30.25 -11.68 18.45
N THR A 361 -31.15 -11.96 19.38
CA THR A 361 -32.48 -11.35 19.41
C THR A 361 -32.62 -10.49 20.65
N LYS A 362 -32.90 -9.20 20.49
CA LYS A 362 -33.23 -8.31 21.61
C LYS A 362 -34.68 -7.89 21.50
N SER A 363 -35.49 -8.22 22.51
CA SER A 363 -36.84 -7.68 22.62
C SER A 363 -36.76 -6.23 23.10
N VAL A 364 -37.16 -5.28 22.27
CA VAL A 364 -37.27 -3.87 22.66
C VAL A 364 -38.73 -3.55 22.96
N GLN A 365 -38.98 -3.00 24.14
CA GLN A 365 -40.25 -2.40 24.53
C GLN A 365 -40.22 -0.92 24.13
N MET A 366 -41.18 -0.46 23.33
CA MET A 366 -41.28 0.96 22.99
C MET A 366 -42.75 1.39 23.04
N TYR A 367 -43.14 2.12 24.11
CA TYR A 367 -43.79 3.44 24.01
C TYR A 367 -44.00 4.06 25.40
N GLU A 368 -43.74 5.37 25.49
CA GLU A 368 -44.04 6.25 26.61
C GLU A 368 -45.51 6.68 26.52
N ASN A 369 -46.38 6.13 27.38
CA ASN A 369 -47.79 6.53 27.39
C ASN A 369 -47.93 7.99 27.83
N ARG A 370 -48.22 8.90 26.89
CA ARG A 370 -48.80 10.23 27.18
C ARG A 370 -50.28 10.15 27.63
N ILE A 371 -50.65 9.13 28.40
CA ILE A 371 -52.02 8.99 28.94
C ILE A 371 -52.14 9.65 30.33
N PHE A 372 -51.02 10.01 30.97
CA PHE A 372 -51.03 10.59 32.32
C PHE A 372 -50.95 12.13 32.40
N ASP A 373 -51.35 12.86 31.34
CA ASP A 373 -51.38 14.34 31.38
C ASP A 373 -52.81 14.93 31.36
N SER A 374 -53.83 14.10 31.60
CA SER A 374 -55.22 14.60 31.70
C SER A 374 -56.06 13.86 32.74
N LEU A 375 -55.65 13.93 34.01
CA LEU A 375 -56.57 13.77 35.14
C LEU A 375 -56.29 14.84 36.20
N ASN A 376 -56.42 16.11 35.79
CA ASN A 376 -56.90 17.12 36.71
C ASN A 376 -58.41 16.92 36.86
N LEU A 377 -58.83 16.30 37.96
CA LEU A 377 -60.16 16.55 38.49
C LEU A 377 -60.11 16.69 40.01
N SER A 378 -60.32 17.92 40.41
CA SER A 378 -60.62 18.45 41.73
C SER A 378 -61.75 17.70 42.46
N SER A 379 -61.52 17.34 43.72
CA SER A 379 -62.44 17.54 44.86
C SER A 379 -61.87 16.85 46.12
N THR A 380 -61.41 17.60 47.12
CA THR A 380 -62.11 17.95 48.38
C THR A 380 -62.05 16.84 49.45
N GLU A 381 -61.38 17.19 50.54
CA GLU A 381 -61.47 16.76 51.96
C GLU A 381 -62.03 15.38 52.38
N ALA A 382 -61.30 14.79 53.35
CA ALA A 382 -61.76 14.10 54.57
C ALA A 382 -61.44 12.58 54.73
N LYS A 383 -60.61 12.33 55.76
CA LYS A 383 -60.65 11.28 56.81
C LYS A 383 -61.04 9.82 56.46
N SER A 384 -60.07 8.93 56.75
CA SER A 384 -60.19 7.62 57.43
C SER A 384 -61.43 6.75 57.21
N ALA A 385 -61.24 5.56 56.63
CA ALA A 385 -61.50 4.25 57.25
C ALA A 385 -61.43 3.14 56.19
N SER A 386 -60.93 1.99 56.63
CA SER A 386 -60.90 0.70 55.93
C SER A 386 -62.21 0.32 55.25
N THR A 387 -62.16 -0.05 53.96
CA THR A 387 -63.06 -1.06 53.38
C THR A 387 -62.37 -1.69 52.16
N GLU A 388 -62.31 -3.02 52.16
CA GLU A 388 -61.89 -3.85 51.03
C GLU A 388 -62.68 -3.46 49.77
N SER A 389 -61.96 -3.02 48.73
CA SER A 389 -62.51 -2.95 47.37
C SER A 389 -61.65 -3.85 46.48
N LYS A 390 -62.36 -4.73 45.77
CA LYS A 390 -61.81 -5.72 44.82
C LYS A 390 -60.71 -5.10 43.97
N PRO A 391 -59.60 -5.82 43.71
CA PRO A 391 -58.61 -5.32 42.76
C PRO A 391 -59.32 -5.14 41.42
N ILE A 392 -59.34 -3.90 40.93
CA ILE A 392 -59.63 -3.62 39.53
C ILE A 392 -58.55 -4.40 38.77
N GLU A 393 -58.95 -5.50 38.15
CA GLU A 393 -58.09 -6.29 37.28
C GLU A 393 -57.84 -5.45 36.03
N ILE A 394 -56.88 -4.53 36.10
CA ILE A 394 -56.35 -3.86 34.93
C ILE A 394 -55.60 -4.96 34.19
N SER A 395 -56.27 -5.56 33.21
CA SER A 395 -55.65 -6.48 32.27
C SER A 395 -54.58 -5.69 31.50
N ILE A 396 -53.34 -5.76 31.98
CA ILE A 396 -52.14 -5.32 31.27
C ILE A 396 -51.94 -6.28 30.09
N LYS A 397 -52.79 -6.17 29.07
CA LYS A 397 -52.80 -7.11 27.94
C LYS A 397 -52.17 -6.57 26.65
N ASN A 398 -51.53 -5.39 26.65
CA ASN A 398 -50.97 -4.83 25.42
C ASN A 398 -49.60 -4.15 25.57
N PHE A 399 -48.64 -4.76 26.28
CA PHE A 399 -47.23 -4.45 26.00
C PHE A 399 -46.80 -5.25 24.77
N LYS A 400 -46.76 -4.60 23.60
CA LYS A 400 -46.27 -5.23 22.36
C LYS A 400 -44.76 -5.09 22.29
N THR A 401 -44.05 -6.22 22.36
CA THR A 401 -42.60 -6.31 22.22
C THR A 401 -42.23 -6.55 20.76
N PHE A 402 -41.28 -5.79 20.22
CA PHE A 402 -40.65 -6.12 18.94
C PHE A 402 -39.34 -6.85 19.22
N THR A 403 -39.11 -7.97 18.54
CA THR A 403 -37.80 -8.64 18.52
C THR A 403 -36.95 -8.02 17.42
N LEU A 404 -35.92 -7.27 17.80
CA LEU A 404 -34.91 -6.75 16.88
C LEU A 404 -33.80 -7.77 16.69
N VAL A 405 -33.20 -7.78 15.50
CA VAL A 405 -31.95 -8.50 15.25
C VAL A 405 -30.82 -7.65 15.80
N GLU A 406 -30.25 -8.06 16.92
CA GLU A 406 -29.00 -7.50 17.41
C GLU A 406 -27.87 -8.33 16.78
N SER A 407 -27.12 -7.70 15.88
CA SER A 407 -25.92 -8.32 15.32
C SER A 407 -24.83 -8.29 16.37
N VAL A 408 -24.67 -9.39 17.10
CA VAL A 408 -23.60 -9.50 18.09
C VAL A 408 -22.34 -9.94 17.38
N ASP A 409 -21.26 -9.25 17.68
CA ASP A 409 -19.99 -9.42 17.00
C ASP A 409 -19.44 -10.82 17.23
N ALA A 410 -19.08 -11.52 16.14
CA ALA A 410 -18.33 -12.77 16.17
C ALA A 410 -16.91 -12.51 16.66
N THR A 411 -16.76 -12.18 17.96
CA THR A 411 -15.53 -11.66 18.57
C THR A 411 -14.35 -12.57 18.29
N TRP A 412 -14.49 -13.90 18.44
CA TRP A 412 -13.41 -14.84 18.15
C TRP A 412 -12.94 -14.80 16.68
N VAL A 413 -13.85 -14.72 15.70
CA VAL A 413 -13.51 -14.58 14.27
C VAL A 413 -12.89 -13.21 14.00
N LYS A 414 -13.52 -12.15 14.52
CA LYS A 414 -13.06 -10.75 14.40
C LYS A 414 -11.66 -10.56 14.98
N TYR A 415 -11.35 -11.20 16.10
CA TYR A 415 -10.04 -11.11 16.77
C TYR A 415 -8.91 -11.79 15.99
N MET A 416 -9.18 -12.63 14.98
CA MET A 416 -8.15 -13.25 14.14
C MET A 416 -7.65 -12.36 12.99
N TRP A 417 -8.11 -11.10 12.90
CA TRP A 417 -7.67 -10.12 11.87
C TRP A 417 -6.15 -9.94 11.78
N TRP A 418 -5.42 -10.10 12.90
CA TRP A 418 -3.96 -9.97 12.93
C TRP A 418 -3.25 -11.06 12.10
N VAL A 419 -3.83 -12.27 11.98
CA VAL A 419 -3.31 -13.34 11.13
C VAL A 419 -3.28 -12.88 9.68
N TYR A 420 -4.33 -12.19 9.24
CA TYR A 420 -4.43 -11.64 7.89
C TYR A 420 -3.46 -10.47 7.66
N ILE A 421 -3.12 -9.69 8.67
CA ILE A 421 -2.08 -8.65 8.54
C ILE A 421 -0.71 -9.28 8.33
N ILE A 422 -0.36 -10.29 9.12
CA ILE A 422 0.88 -11.05 8.93
C ILE A 422 0.87 -11.69 7.53
N GLY A 423 -0.25 -12.28 7.14
CA GLY A 423 -0.42 -12.94 5.85
C GLY A 423 -0.31 -12.00 4.66
N LEU A 424 -0.80 -10.76 4.76
CA LEU A 424 -0.63 -9.73 3.74
C LEU A 424 0.84 -9.47 3.47
N ILE A 425 1.62 -9.27 4.54
CA ILE A 425 3.04 -8.94 4.43
C ILE A 425 3.82 -10.16 3.93
N TRP A 426 3.68 -11.31 4.60
CA TRP A 426 4.48 -12.49 4.29
C TRP A 426 4.21 -13.02 2.87
N THR A 427 2.94 -13.11 2.47
CA THR A 427 2.58 -13.58 1.12
C THR A 427 3.05 -12.60 0.04
N SER A 428 2.93 -11.29 0.26
CA SER A 428 3.39 -10.31 -0.73
C SER A 428 4.91 -10.37 -0.90
N GLU A 429 5.67 -10.48 0.20
CA GLU A 429 7.13 -10.66 0.15
C GLU A 429 7.51 -12.01 -0.49
N PHE A 430 6.72 -13.06 -0.27
CA PHE A 430 6.92 -14.37 -0.91
C PHE A 430 6.74 -14.28 -2.43
N ILE A 431 5.65 -13.64 -2.91
CA ILE A 431 5.37 -13.45 -4.33
C ILE A 431 6.50 -12.65 -5.00
N ILE A 432 6.98 -11.59 -4.35
CA ILE A 432 8.10 -10.78 -4.85
C ILE A 432 9.40 -11.60 -4.86
N ALA A 433 9.68 -12.38 -3.82
CA ALA A 433 10.87 -13.23 -3.77
C ALA A 433 10.86 -14.36 -4.83
N CYS A 434 9.68 -14.89 -5.20
CA CYS A 434 9.53 -15.79 -6.35
C CYS A 434 9.97 -15.12 -7.67
N GLN A 435 9.73 -13.81 -7.83
CA GLN A 435 10.21 -13.09 -9.00
C GLN A 435 11.73 -13.00 -9.02
N ASP A 436 12.34 -12.61 -7.90
CA ASP A 436 13.80 -12.43 -7.81
C ASP A 436 14.55 -13.71 -8.18
N ILE A 437 14.14 -14.86 -7.64
CA ILE A 437 14.78 -16.14 -7.94
C ILE A 437 14.53 -16.64 -9.37
N VAL A 438 13.38 -16.31 -10.00
CA VAL A 438 13.12 -16.66 -11.41
C VAL A 438 13.99 -15.81 -12.34
N ILE A 439 14.09 -14.51 -12.10
CA ILE A 439 14.97 -13.62 -12.88
C ILE A 439 16.42 -14.08 -12.70
N ALA A 440 16.84 -14.31 -11.44
CA ALA A 440 18.18 -14.74 -11.14
C ALA A 440 18.52 -16.10 -11.78
N GLY A 441 17.60 -17.06 -11.69
CA GLY A 441 17.71 -18.38 -12.33
C GLY A 441 17.83 -18.32 -13.83
N ALA A 442 17.04 -17.48 -14.50
CA ALA A 442 17.10 -17.33 -15.95
C ALA A 442 18.42 -16.69 -16.41
N VAL A 443 18.87 -15.64 -15.72
CA VAL A 443 20.15 -14.96 -16.01
C VAL A 443 21.34 -15.86 -15.73
N ALA A 444 21.37 -16.55 -14.59
CA ALA A 444 22.43 -17.49 -14.25
C ALA A 444 22.49 -18.66 -15.25
N HIS A 445 21.34 -19.22 -15.64
CA HIS A 445 21.29 -20.30 -16.64
C HIS A 445 21.79 -19.83 -18.00
N TRP A 446 21.45 -18.61 -18.43
CA TRP A 446 21.98 -18.02 -19.65
C TRP A 446 23.50 -17.80 -19.58
N TYR A 447 23.99 -17.20 -18.50
CA TYR A 447 25.42 -16.91 -18.29
C TYR A 447 26.27 -18.20 -18.28
N PHE A 448 25.89 -19.17 -17.44
CA PHE A 448 26.69 -20.39 -17.24
C PHE A 448 26.50 -21.46 -18.32
N LYS A 449 25.38 -21.51 -19.04
CA LYS A 449 25.17 -22.51 -20.11
C LYS A 449 25.42 -21.97 -21.52
N GLY A 450 25.29 -20.67 -21.76
CA GLY A 450 25.52 -20.07 -23.09
C GLY A 450 24.70 -20.77 -24.19
N LYS A 451 25.36 -21.25 -25.25
CA LYS A 451 24.72 -21.93 -26.40
C LYS A 451 23.95 -23.22 -26.04
N ASN A 452 24.23 -23.82 -24.88
CA ASN A 452 23.54 -25.02 -24.39
C ASN A 452 22.37 -24.68 -23.45
N ALA A 453 21.94 -23.41 -23.40
CA ALA A 453 20.78 -23.01 -22.64
C ALA A 453 19.50 -23.67 -23.20
N SER A 454 18.55 -23.95 -22.30
CA SER A 454 17.23 -24.48 -22.69
C SER A 454 16.47 -23.49 -23.57
N ALA A 455 15.57 -24.00 -24.42
CA ALA A 455 14.79 -23.16 -25.36
C ALA A 455 13.96 -22.06 -24.68
N SER A 456 13.61 -22.23 -23.40
CA SER A 456 13.02 -21.19 -22.55
C SER A 456 13.68 -21.19 -21.15
N PRO A 457 14.71 -20.37 -20.91
CA PRO A 457 15.39 -20.27 -19.62
C PRO A 457 14.47 -19.78 -18.50
N VAL A 458 13.51 -18.90 -18.80
CA VAL A 458 12.55 -18.36 -17.82
C VAL A 458 11.58 -19.45 -17.34
N CYS A 459 11.00 -20.24 -18.26
CA CYS A 459 10.14 -21.36 -17.87
C CYS A 459 10.92 -22.43 -17.10
N SER A 460 12.17 -22.69 -17.49
CA SER A 460 13.06 -23.62 -16.78
C SER A 460 13.36 -23.14 -15.36
N ALA A 461 13.61 -21.84 -15.17
CA ALA A 461 13.84 -21.23 -13.86
C ALA A 461 12.58 -21.30 -13.00
N MET A 462 11.40 -21.02 -13.56
CA MET A 462 10.11 -21.18 -12.88
C MET A 462 9.88 -22.63 -12.42
N GLY A 463 10.11 -23.61 -13.30
CA GLY A 463 10.00 -25.03 -12.94
C GLY A 463 10.99 -25.44 -11.84
N THR A 464 12.21 -24.90 -11.87
CA THR A 464 13.21 -25.12 -10.83
C THR A 464 12.77 -24.52 -9.49
N LEU A 465 12.23 -23.30 -9.50
CA LEU A 465 11.68 -22.66 -8.31
C LEU A 465 10.61 -23.53 -7.65
N VAL A 466 9.58 -23.90 -8.42
CA VAL A 466 8.42 -24.66 -7.91
C VAL A 466 8.84 -26.03 -7.40
N SER A 467 9.79 -26.67 -8.07
CA SER A 467 10.20 -28.04 -7.73
C SER A 467 11.18 -28.09 -6.54
N TYR A 468 12.03 -27.08 -6.36
CA TYR A 468 13.17 -27.19 -5.44
C TYR A 468 13.30 -26.06 -4.42
N HIS A 469 12.91 -24.81 -4.73
CA HIS A 469 13.37 -23.64 -3.96
C HIS A 469 12.28 -22.84 -3.24
N LEU A 470 11.02 -23.28 -3.28
CA LEU A 470 9.92 -22.61 -2.55
C LEU A 470 10.19 -22.47 -1.04
N GLY A 471 10.89 -23.42 -0.42
CA GLY A 471 11.27 -23.34 1.00
C GLY A 471 12.24 -22.20 1.28
N SER A 472 13.23 -21.98 0.43
CA SER A 472 14.20 -20.90 0.58
C SER A 472 13.55 -19.53 0.40
N VAL A 473 12.61 -19.43 -0.54
CA VAL A 473 11.77 -18.24 -0.75
C VAL A 473 10.88 -17.97 0.46
N ALA A 474 10.27 -19.01 1.04
CA ALA A 474 9.48 -18.89 2.27
C ALA A 474 10.33 -18.40 3.46
N CYS A 475 11.55 -18.93 3.63
CA CYS A 475 12.50 -18.52 4.65
C CYS A 475 12.87 -17.03 4.51
N GLY A 476 13.33 -16.62 3.32
CA GLY A 476 13.76 -15.24 3.11
C GLY A 476 12.62 -14.23 3.24
N SER A 477 11.45 -14.51 2.65
CA SER A 477 10.27 -13.63 2.79
C SER A 477 9.75 -13.53 4.23
N PHE A 478 9.86 -14.61 5.02
CA PHE A 478 9.52 -14.59 6.44
C PHE A 478 10.49 -13.71 7.24
N LEU A 479 11.79 -13.79 6.95
CA LEU A 479 12.81 -12.96 7.60
C LEU A 479 12.55 -11.46 7.39
N ILE A 480 12.17 -11.06 6.17
CA ILE A 480 11.75 -9.67 5.89
C ILE A 480 10.52 -9.31 6.74
N THR A 481 9.53 -10.21 6.81
CA THR A 481 8.28 -10.00 7.55
C THR A 481 8.52 -9.74 9.05
N ILE A 482 9.46 -10.47 9.67
CA ILE A 482 9.83 -10.30 11.08
C ILE A 482 10.29 -8.88 11.40
N PHE A 483 11.00 -8.21 10.50
CA PHE A 483 11.50 -6.85 10.73
C PHE A 483 10.54 -5.76 10.22
N LYS A 484 9.79 -6.06 9.17
CA LYS A 484 8.81 -5.14 8.58
C LYS A 484 7.59 -4.93 9.49
N LEU A 485 7.11 -5.98 10.17
CA LEU A 485 5.93 -5.88 11.03
C LEU A 485 6.15 -4.97 12.26
N PRO A 486 7.22 -5.13 13.08
CA PRO A 486 7.52 -4.19 14.17
C PRO A 486 7.69 -2.76 13.68
N ARG A 487 8.35 -2.55 12.54
CA ARG A 487 8.50 -1.21 11.95
C ARG A 487 7.15 -0.56 11.67
N LEU A 488 6.21 -1.29 11.06
CA LEU A 488 4.85 -0.78 10.82
C LEU A 488 4.15 -0.44 12.14
N ILE A 489 4.25 -1.31 13.14
CA ILE A 489 3.64 -1.09 14.47
C ILE A 489 4.21 0.16 15.13
N LEU A 490 5.54 0.31 15.18
CA LEU A 490 6.20 1.48 15.77
C LEU A 490 5.85 2.77 15.03
N THR A 491 5.78 2.72 13.69
CA THR A 491 5.37 3.88 12.87
C THR A 491 3.93 4.29 13.16
N TYR A 492 3.03 3.33 13.31
CA TYR A 492 1.64 3.59 13.70
C TYR A 492 1.54 4.19 15.11
N LEU A 493 2.28 3.64 16.07
CA LEU A 493 2.33 4.19 17.43
C LEU A 493 2.87 5.62 17.44
N HIS A 494 3.93 5.90 16.67
CA HIS A 494 4.49 7.25 16.54
C HIS A 494 3.44 8.24 16.02
N ALA A 495 2.77 7.88 14.91
CA ALA A 495 1.73 8.71 14.32
C ALA A 495 0.53 8.94 15.27
N LYS A 496 0.22 7.95 16.11
CA LYS A 496 -0.84 8.07 17.12
C LYS A 496 -0.44 8.99 18.27
N PHE A 497 0.77 8.83 18.83
CA PHE A 497 1.25 9.64 19.93
C PHE A 497 1.50 11.10 19.54
N GLU A 498 1.92 11.35 18.31
CA GLU A 498 2.11 12.70 17.77
C GLU A 498 0.79 13.50 17.73
N LYS A 499 -0.34 12.82 17.47
CA LYS A 499 -1.67 13.44 17.47
C LYS A 499 -2.18 13.80 18.87
N THR A 500 -1.86 12.96 19.88
CA THR A 500 -2.39 13.15 21.24
C THR A 500 -1.54 14.14 22.07
N LYS A 501 -0.34 14.54 21.62
CA LYS A 501 0.60 15.44 22.35
C LYS A 501 0.95 15.03 23.80
N GLU A 502 0.58 13.83 24.23
CA GLU A 502 0.74 13.33 25.61
C GLU A 502 2.11 12.71 25.92
N THR A 503 3.02 12.62 24.95
CA THR A 503 4.31 11.92 25.13
C THR A 503 5.49 12.86 25.36
N SER A 504 6.39 12.48 26.26
CA SER A 504 7.64 13.21 26.50
C SER A 504 8.54 13.25 25.25
N PRO A 505 9.33 14.32 25.05
CA PRO A 505 10.27 14.43 23.93
C PRO A 505 11.25 13.25 23.84
N CYS A 506 11.66 12.71 24.98
CA CYS A 506 12.57 11.55 25.04
C CYS A 506 11.93 10.28 24.47
N ALA A 507 10.65 10.02 24.77
CA ALA A 507 9.93 8.87 24.21
C ALA A 507 9.73 9.00 22.69
N GLN A 508 9.46 10.20 22.19
CA GLN A 508 9.36 10.46 20.75
C GLN A 508 10.71 10.27 20.04
N CYS A 509 11.79 10.75 20.63
CA CYS A 509 13.15 10.55 20.12
C CYS A 509 13.52 9.05 20.05
N GLY A 510 13.28 8.31 21.14
CA GLY A 510 13.53 6.86 21.18
C GLY A 510 12.74 6.09 20.11
N LEU A 511 11.46 6.46 19.90
CA LEU A 511 10.61 5.83 18.90
C LEU A 511 11.09 6.11 17.46
N LYS A 512 11.50 7.36 17.15
CA LYS A 512 12.10 7.70 15.85
C LYS A 512 13.40 6.93 15.60
N CYS A 513 14.25 6.79 16.62
CA CYS A 513 15.48 6.00 16.54
C CYS A 513 15.17 4.53 16.22
N CYS A 514 14.24 3.91 16.95
CA CYS A 514 13.85 2.51 16.71
C CYS A 514 13.28 2.32 15.28
N ILE A 515 12.41 3.22 14.83
CA ILE A 515 11.85 3.18 13.46
C ILE A 515 12.98 3.23 12.42
N CYS A 516 13.98 4.09 12.62
CA CYS A 516 15.15 4.18 11.76
C CYS A 516 15.97 2.88 11.76
N CYS A 517 16.25 2.30 12.93
CA CYS A 517 16.99 1.04 13.04
C CYS A 517 16.27 -0.12 12.33
N PHE A 518 14.96 -0.28 12.54
CA PHE A 518 14.18 -1.30 11.86
C PHE A 518 14.07 -1.04 10.35
N TYR A 519 14.01 0.23 9.91
CA TYR A 519 14.09 0.60 8.51
C TYR A 519 15.41 0.12 7.88
N CYS A 520 16.53 0.44 8.51
CA CYS A 520 17.85 0.06 8.02
C CYS A 520 18.01 -1.46 7.99
N LEU A 521 17.56 -2.16 9.04
CA LEU A 521 17.62 -3.62 9.10
C LEU A 521 16.73 -4.28 8.04
N GLU A 522 15.49 -3.83 7.87
CA GLU A 522 14.63 -4.33 6.79
C GLU A 522 15.28 -4.15 5.41
N LYS A 523 15.88 -2.98 5.16
CA LYS A 523 16.54 -2.68 3.89
C LYS A 523 17.77 -3.57 3.67
N PHE A 524 18.58 -3.77 4.70
CA PHE A 524 19.72 -4.68 4.67
C PHE A 524 19.30 -6.13 4.44
N ILE A 525 18.28 -6.63 5.14
CA ILE A 525 17.77 -7.99 4.96
C ILE A 525 17.22 -8.19 3.55
N ARG A 526 16.48 -7.22 3.01
CA ARG A 526 16.00 -7.28 1.62
C ARG A 526 17.16 -7.37 0.63
N TYR A 527 18.19 -6.54 0.82
CA TYR A 527 19.41 -6.57 0.01
C TYR A 527 20.12 -7.92 0.11
N MET A 528 20.30 -8.45 1.32
CA MET A 528 20.93 -9.76 1.54
C MET A 528 20.12 -10.89 0.91
N ASN A 529 18.79 -10.90 1.06
CA ASN A 529 17.91 -11.90 0.46
C ASN A 529 18.03 -11.92 -1.06
N HIS A 530 18.03 -10.74 -1.70
CA HIS A 530 18.17 -10.62 -3.14
C HIS A 530 19.44 -11.32 -3.65
N ASN A 531 20.58 -10.99 -3.03
CA ASN A 531 21.87 -11.60 -3.36
C ASN A 531 21.92 -13.09 -3.01
N ALA A 532 21.31 -13.51 -1.90
CA ALA A 532 21.21 -14.92 -1.51
C ALA A 532 20.42 -15.72 -2.56
N TYR A 533 19.27 -15.22 -3.04
CA TYR A 533 18.48 -15.89 -4.09
C TYR A 533 19.27 -16.08 -5.38
N THR A 534 20.11 -15.13 -5.75
CA THR A 534 21.04 -15.29 -6.88
C THR A 534 22.04 -16.41 -6.65
N VAL A 535 22.64 -16.51 -5.46
CA VAL A 535 23.53 -17.64 -5.13
C VAL A 535 22.77 -18.98 -5.11
N ILE A 536 21.52 -19.02 -4.63
CA ILE A 536 20.68 -20.22 -4.71
C ILE A 536 20.46 -20.63 -6.17
N ALA A 537 20.20 -19.67 -7.05
CA ALA A 537 20.03 -19.94 -8.47
C ALA A 537 21.30 -20.51 -9.14
N ILE A 538 22.49 -20.08 -8.68
CA ILE A 538 23.79 -20.54 -9.18
C ILE A 538 24.15 -21.93 -8.61
N GLU A 539 24.24 -22.05 -7.28
CA GLU A 539 24.77 -23.25 -6.61
C GLU A 539 23.70 -24.29 -6.25
N GLY A 540 22.42 -23.91 -6.18
CA GLY A 540 21.34 -24.80 -5.75
C GLY A 540 21.36 -25.18 -4.26
N THR A 541 21.97 -24.36 -3.40
CA THR A 541 22.04 -24.63 -1.94
C THR A 541 20.90 -24.00 -1.15
N HIS A 542 20.74 -24.36 0.12
CA HIS A 542 19.73 -23.77 1.03
C HIS A 542 20.06 -22.31 1.42
N PHE A 543 19.05 -21.59 1.91
CA PHE A 543 19.07 -20.13 2.07
C PHE A 543 20.22 -19.61 2.94
N CYS A 544 20.45 -20.19 4.11
CA CYS A 544 21.49 -19.71 5.03
C CYS A 544 22.90 -19.85 4.44
N ASN A 545 23.20 -20.97 3.78
CA ASN A 545 24.48 -21.17 3.12
C ASN A 545 24.67 -20.19 1.95
N ALA A 546 23.63 -20.03 1.13
CA ALA A 546 23.66 -19.07 0.02
C ALA A 546 23.83 -17.61 0.51
N ALA A 547 23.17 -17.24 1.62
CA ALA A 547 23.33 -15.93 2.24
C ALA A 547 24.75 -15.72 2.80
N ARG A 548 25.38 -16.75 3.39
CA ARG A 548 26.79 -16.70 3.83
C ARG A 548 27.71 -16.42 2.65
N ILE A 549 27.59 -17.19 1.56
CA ILE A 549 28.40 -17.04 0.35
C ILE A 549 28.21 -15.64 -0.26
N ALA A 550 26.95 -15.23 -0.46
CA ALA A 550 26.62 -13.90 -0.96
C ALA A 550 27.24 -12.80 -0.10
N PHE A 551 27.11 -12.88 1.23
CA PHE A 551 27.66 -11.90 2.15
C PHE A 551 29.19 -11.83 2.08
N THR A 552 29.89 -12.97 2.07
CA THR A 552 31.36 -12.99 1.94
C THR A 552 31.83 -12.39 0.62
N THR A 553 31.14 -12.69 -0.48
CA THR A 553 31.45 -12.13 -1.80
C THR A 553 31.23 -10.62 -1.83
N LEU A 554 30.16 -10.13 -1.21
CA LEU A 554 29.87 -8.69 -1.14
C LEU A 554 30.85 -7.93 -0.23
N VAL A 555 31.19 -8.46 0.94
CA VAL A 555 32.05 -7.77 1.91
C VAL A 555 33.50 -7.71 1.43
N SER A 556 34.00 -8.77 0.81
CA SER A 556 35.38 -8.83 0.30
C SER A 556 35.71 -7.72 -0.73
N ASN A 557 34.69 -7.15 -1.38
CA ASN A 557 34.83 -6.09 -2.38
C ASN A 557 33.86 -4.91 -2.14
N ALA A 558 33.47 -4.67 -0.88
CA ALA A 558 32.34 -3.80 -0.52
C ALA A 558 32.41 -2.39 -1.12
N LEU A 559 33.56 -1.71 -1.04
CA LEU A 559 33.70 -0.34 -1.55
C LEU A 559 33.50 -0.29 -3.07
N GLN A 560 34.06 -1.26 -3.79
CA GLN A 560 33.93 -1.32 -5.24
C GLN A 560 32.48 -1.61 -5.65
N ILE A 561 31.82 -2.54 -4.94
CA ILE A 561 30.43 -2.93 -5.21
C ILE A 561 29.47 -1.79 -4.90
N ALA A 562 29.60 -1.13 -3.75
CA ALA A 562 28.75 -0.01 -3.36
C ALA A 562 28.82 1.15 -4.35
N VAL A 563 30.03 1.44 -4.85
CA VAL A 563 30.27 2.49 -5.86
C VAL A 563 29.65 2.11 -7.21
N ILE A 564 29.73 0.84 -7.60
CA ILE A 564 29.16 0.29 -8.85
C ILE A 564 27.64 0.32 -8.83
N ASN A 565 27.02 -0.29 -7.81
CA ASN A 565 25.56 -0.36 -7.70
C ASN A 565 24.99 1.05 -7.49
N GLY A 566 25.61 1.88 -6.64
CA GLY A 566 25.13 3.24 -6.39
C GLY A 566 25.10 4.13 -7.63
N VAL A 567 26.08 4.00 -8.54
CA VAL A 567 26.05 4.74 -9.81
C VAL A 567 25.12 4.14 -10.84
N GLY A 568 25.02 2.81 -10.90
CA GLY A 568 24.02 2.13 -11.70
C GLY A 568 22.62 2.64 -11.36
N ASP A 569 22.25 2.57 -10.08
CA ASP A 569 20.95 3.00 -9.56
C ASP A 569 20.66 4.46 -9.88
N PHE A 570 21.66 5.34 -9.74
CA PHE A 570 21.51 6.76 -10.07
C PHE A 570 21.23 6.99 -11.56
N ILE A 571 21.97 6.32 -12.45
CA ILE A 571 21.77 6.42 -13.91
C ILE A 571 20.38 5.88 -14.30
N LEU A 572 19.98 4.75 -13.73
CA LEU A 572 18.68 4.13 -13.97
C LEU A 572 17.55 5.01 -13.44
N PHE A 573 17.72 5.68 -12.30
CA PHE A 573 16.79 6.66 -11.77
C PHE A 573 16.62 7.86 -12.70
N LEU A 574 17.72 8.42 -13.22
CA LEU A 574 17.65 9.49 -14.22
C LEU A 574 16.89 9.04 -15.48
N GLY A 575 17.03 7.78 -15.88
CA GLY A 575 16.24 7.20 -16.97
C GLY A 575 14.74 7.20 -16.68
N LYS A 576 14.33 6.80 -15.47
CA LYS A 576 12.92 6.82 -15.01
C LYS A 576 12.35 8.26 -15.05
N CYS A 577 13.14 9.24 -14.60
CA CYS A 577 12.77 10.67 -14.65
C CYS A 577 12.65 11.19 -16.09
N PHE A 578 13.59 10.83 -16.97
CA PHE A 578 13.57 11.25 -18.38
C PHE A 578 12.32 10.75 -19.11
N VAL A 579 11.99 9.46 -19.00
CA VAL A 579 10.77 8.90 -19.64
C VAL A 579 9.52 9.63 -19.16
N THR A 580 9.43 9.89 -17.86
CA THR A 580 8.31 10.61 -17.25
C THR A 580 8.21 12.04 -17.78
N ALA A 581 9.33 12.78 -17.79
CA ALA A 581 9.38 14.17 -18.26
C ALA A 581 9.09 14.30 -19.76
N ALA A 582 9.64 13.40 -20.58
CA ALA A 582 9.41 13.37 -22.02
C ALA A 582 7.93 13.06 -22.34
N THR A 583 7.37 12.01 -21.71
CA THR A 583 5.96 11.65 -21.89
C THR A 583 5.03 12.76 -21.39
N GLY A 584 5.32 13.35 -20.22
CA GLY A 584 4.56 14.46 -19.65
C GLY A 584 4.60 15.72 -20.52
N SER A 585 5.75 16.00 -21.14
CA SER A 585 5.92 17.13 -22.06
C SER A 585 5.11 16.94 -23.35
N VAL A 586 5.15 15.74 -23.94
CA VAL A 586 4.29 15.40 -25.09
C VAL A 586 2.81 15.50 -24.69
N GLY A 587 2.43 14.94 -23.54
CA GLY A 587 1.07 15.05 -23.00
C GLY A 587 0.62 16.49 -22.79
N LEU A 588 1.49 17.36 -22.28
CA LEU A 588 1.21 18.78 -22.11
C LEU A 588 0.98 19.49 -23.45
N LEU A 589 1.79 19.20 -24.47
CA LEU A 589 1.63 19.81 -25.80
C LEU A 589 0.30 19.41 -26.45
N PHE A 590 -0.13 18.16 -26.31
CA PHE A 590 -1.40 17.68 -26.85
C PHE A 590 -2.61 18.15 -26.04
N MET A 591 -2.62 17.93 -24.72
CA MET A 591 -3.80 18.19 -23.88
C MET A 591 -4.05 19.68 -23.65
N ARG A 592 -3.02 20.54 -23.72
CA ARG A 592 -3.19 22.00 -23.63
C ARG A 592 -3.96 22.58 -24.81
N GLN A 593 -3.92 21.92 -25.97
CA GLN A 593 -4.59 22.39 -27.19
C GLN A 593 -6.06 21.94 -27.27
N ASP A 594 -6.52 21.06 -26.37
CA ASP A 594 -7.87 20.52 -26.40
C ASP A 594 -8.87 21.44 -25.67
N PRO A 595 -9.80 22.10 -26.38
CA PRO A 595 -10.77 23.00 -25.75
C PRO A 595 -11.83 22.27 -24.92
N ARG A 596 -11.90 20.93 -24.97
CA ARG A 596 -12.90 20.12 -24.25
C ARG A 596 -12.55 19.90 -22.77
N LEU A 597 -11.32 20.24 -22.36
CA LEU A 597 -10.77 20.01 -21.03
C LEU A 597 -10.84 21.29 -20.20
N HIS A 598 -11.44 21.21 -19.02
CA HIS A 598 -11.50 22.34 -18.09
C HIS A 598 -10.23 22.41 -17.24
N PHE A 599 -9.72 21.25 -16.82
CA PHE A 599 -8.54 21.09 -15.99
C PHE A 599 -7.58 20.04 -16.57
N TYR A 600 -6.97 20.37 -17.72
CA TYR A 600 -6.02 19.51 -18.43
C TYR A 600 -4.78 19.09 -17.60
N ALA A 601 -4.47 19.81 -16.51
CA ALA A 601 -3.39 19.45 -15.59
C ALA A 601 -3.61 18.10 -14.89
N ALA A 602 -4.87 17.72 -14.58
CA ALA A 602 -5.15 16.44 -13.94
C ALA A 602 -4.86 15.24 -14.86
N PRO A 603 -5.36 15.17 -16.11
CA PRO A 603 -4.95 14.14 -17.06
C PRO A 603 -3.45 14.05 -17.31
N ILE A 604 -2.73 15.18 -17.36
CA ILE A 604 -1.26 15.19 -17.50
C ILE A 604 -0.60 14.58 -16.26
N PHE A 605 -1.02 14.98 -15.07
CA PHE A 605 -0.50 14.41 -13.83
C PHE A 605 -0.70 12.89 -13.78
N VAL A 606 -1.90 12.42 -14.11
CA VAL A 606 -2.21 10.98 -14.20
C VAL A 606 -1.32 10.29 -15.23
N THR A 607 -1.11 10.92 -16.39
CA THR A 607 -0.18 10.40 -17.43
C THR A 607 1.25 10.29 -16.91
N CYS A 608 1.77 11.30 -16.21
CA CYS A 608 3.10 11.26 -15.62
C CYS A 608 3.23 10.15 -14.57
N VAL A 609 2.20 9.93 -13.75
CA VAL A 609 2.17 8.83 -12.77
C VAL A 609 2.24 7.47 -13.49
N PHE A 610 1.44 7.25 -14.54
CA PHE A 610 1.49 6.03 -15.34
C PHE A 610 2.85 5.86 -16.06
N ALA A 611 3.38 6.92 -16.65
CA ALA A 611 4.67 6.91 -17.32
C ALA A 611 5.81 6.55 -16.37
N PHE A 612 5.83 7.13 -15.16
CA PHE A 612 6.80 6.78 -14.13
C PHE A 612 6.67 5.33 -13.70
N PHE A 613 5.45 4.82 -13.52
CA PHE A 613 5.22 3.44 -13.14
C PHE A 613 5.71 2.46 -14.23
N ILE A 614 5.39 2.72 -15.49
CA ILE A 614 5.85 1.92 -16.63
C ILE A 614 7.38 1.94 -16.72
N ALA A 615 7.98 3.12 -16.63
CA ALA A 615 9.43 3.28 -16.62
C ALA A 615 10.07 2.54 -15.45
N HIS A 616 9.46 2.63 -14.26
CA HIS A 616 9.92 1.89 -13.08
C HIS A 616 9.85 0.38 -13.30
N CYS A 617 8.77 -0.17 -13.86
CA CYS A 617 8.68 -1.61 -14.13
C CYS A 617 9.75 -2.11 -15.11
N VAL A 618 9.94 -1.40 -16.23
CA VAL A 618 10.88 -1.80 -17.29
C VAL A 618 12.33 -1.61 -16.85
N ILE A 619 12.66 -0.46 -16.25
CA ILE A 619 14.03 -0.14 -15.87
C ILE A 619 14.45 -0.86 -14.58
N SER A 620 13.53 -1.11 -13.63
CA SER A 620 13.87 -1.90 -12.42
C SER A 620 14.08 -3.38 -12.75
N LEU A 621 13.42 -3.94 -13.77
CA LEU A 621 13.77 -5.28 -14.27
C LEU A 621 15.22 -5.31 -14.76
N TYR A 622 15.62 -4.28 -15.51
CA TYR A 622 16.98 -4.14 -16.01
C TYR A 622 18.01 -4.00 -14.86
N GLU A 623 17.69 -3.23 -13.83
CA GLU A 623 18.45 -3.12 -12.56
C GLU A 623 18.72 -4.49 -11.94
N THR A 624 17.68 -5.31 -11.77
CA THR A 624 17.81 -6.67 -11.22
C THR A 624 18.68 -7.60 -12.09
N VAL A 625 18.58 -7.49 -13.42
CA VAL A 625 19.42 -8.28 -14.34
C VAL A 625 20.89 -7.91 -14.20
N ILE A 626 21.20 -6.61 -14.07
CA ILE A 626 22.55 -6.10 -13.85
C ILE A 626 23.14 -6.65 -12.55
N ASP A 627 22.40 -6.54 -11.44
CA ASP A 627 22.83 -7.02 -10.13
C ASP A 627 23.09 -8.52 -10.14
N THR A 628 22.18 -9.28 -10.76
CA THR A 628 22.33 -10.74 -10.89
C THR A 628 23.54 -11.10 -11.73
N LEU A 629 23.72 -10.47 -12.88
CA LEU A 629 24.84 -10.75 -13.78
C LEU A 629 26.17 -10.40 -13.11
N PHE A 630 26.22 -9.27 -12.40
CA PHE A 630 27.39 -8.88 -11.61
C PHE A 630 27.77 -9.94 -10.59
N LEU A 631 26.79 -10.46 -9.84
CA LEU A 631 27.03 -11.50 -8.86
C LEU A 631 27.40 -12.84 -9.51
N CYS A 632 26.82 -13.21 -10.66
CA CYS A 632 27.24 -14.38 -11.45
C CYS A 632 28.72 -14.29 -11.84
N VAL A 633 29.19 -13.11 -12.25
CA VAL A 633 30.59 -12.86 -12.62
C VAL A 633 31.51 -12.95 -11.39
N CYS A 634 31.09 -12.41 -10.25
CA CYS A 634 31.84 -12.52 -9.00
C CYS A 634 31.98 -13.97 -8.53
N GLU A 635 30.88 -14.74 -8.54
CA GLU A 635 30.89 -16.15 -8.14
C GLU A 635 31.68 -17.02 -9.12
N ASP A 636 31.55 -16.80 -10.43
CA ASP A 636 32.34 -17.51 -11.44
C ASP A 636 33.85 -17.27 -11.28
N LYS A 637 34.24 -16.04 -10.88
CA LYS A 637 35.63 -15.73 -10.54
C LYS A 637 36.11 -16.50 -9.29
N ASN A 638 35.26 -16.60 -8.27
CA ASN A 638 35.59 -17.30 -7.03
C ASN A 638 35.71 -18.82 -7.25
N LEU A 639 34.75 -19.42 -7.97
CA LEU A 639 34.65 -20.86 -8.19
C LEU A 639 35.66 -21.37 -9.22
N ASN A 640 35.76 -20.71 -10.38
CA ASN A 640 36.48 -21.28 -11.53
C ASN A 640 37.85 -20.65 -11.77
N ARG A 641 38.26 -19.65 -10.98
CA ARG A 641 39.55 -18.93 -11.07
C ARG A 641 40.00 -18.72 -12.53
N GLU A 642 41.00 -19.45 -13.01
CA GLU A 642 41.57 -19.29 -14.36
C GLU A 642 40.73 -19.89 -15.50
N ASN A 643 39.84 -20.84 -15.20
CA ASN A 643 39.02 -21.59 -16.16
C ASN A 643 37.59 -21.03 -16.33
N GLY A 644 37.23 -19.97 -15.61
CA GLY A 644 35.88 -19.41 -15.61
C GLY A 644 35.52 -18.61 -16.88
N ARG A 645 34.23 -18.59 -17.24
CA ARG A 645 33.71 -17.83 -18.39
C ARG A 645 33.84 -16.32 -18.21
N TRP A 646 33.97 -15.87 -16.97
CA TRP A 646 34.23 -14.48 -16.61
C TRP A 646 35.44 -13.93 -17.39
N ARG A 647 36.44 -14.78 -17.70
CA ARG A 647 37.65 -14.42 -18.45
C ARG A 647 37.44 -14.18 -19.96
N GLN A 648 36.40 -14.78 -20.54
CA GLN A 648 36.02 -14.59 -21.94
C GLN A 648 35.03 -13.43 -22.13
N SER A 649 34.37 -13.01 -21.06
CA SER A 649 33.48 -11.84 -21.08
C SER A 649 34.28 -10.54 -21.18
N ALA A 650 33.69 -9.48 -21.74
CA ALA A 650 34.30 -8.14 -21.76
C ALA A 650 34.63 -7.60 -20.34
N LEU A 651 34.10 -8.25 -19.29
CA LEU A 651 34.30 -7.92 -17.87
C LEU A 651 35.64 -8.45 -17.33
N ALA A 652 36.29 -9.43 -17.98
CA ALA A 652 37.59 -10.00 -17.62
C ALA A 652 38.73 -8.99 -17.64
N GLN A 653 38.78 -8.20 -18.72
CA GLN A 653 39.92 -7.36 -19.08
C GLN A 653 40.00 -6.07 -18.25
N ILE A 654 38.93 -5.75 -17.51
CA ILE A 654 38.83 -4.50 -16.74
C ILE A 654 39.21 -4.73 -15.27
N GLY A 655 39.11 -5.97 -14.77
CA GLY A 655 39.64 -6.36 -13.46
C GLY A 655 41.16 -6.46 -13.42
N SER A 656 41.80 -6.94 -14.49
CA SER A 656 43.26 -7.14 -14.56
C SER A 656 44.06 -5.84 -14.60
N ASN A 657 43.55 -4.81 -15.28
CA ASN A 657 44.25 -3.52 -15.43
C ASN A 657 44.32 -2.69 -14.14
N THR A 658 43.63 -3.10 -13.06
CA THR A 658 43.72 -2.42 -11.76
C THR A 658 44.73 -3.09 -10.82
N SER A 659 45.06 -4.37 -11.05
CA SER A 659 46.01 -5.13 -10.24
C SER A 659 47.45 -5.02 -10.75
N SER A 660 47.66 -4.69 -12.03
CA SER A 660 48.98 -4.53 -12.64
C SER A 660 49.77 -3.31 -12.19
N ASN A 661 49.18 -2.41 -11.38
CA ASN A 661 49.90 -1.30 -10.74
C ASN A 661 50.30 -1.57 -9.29
N GLY A 662 50.06 -2.77 -8.75
CA GLY A 662 50.34 -3.13 -7.35
C GLY A 662 51.39 -4.23 -7.15
N GLN A 663 51.89 -4.86 -8.21
CA GLN A 663 52.89 -5.94 -8.13
C GLN A 663 53.99 -5.73 -9.18
N GLN A 664 54.83 -4.73 -8.95
CA GLN A 664 56.25 -4.83 -9.33
C GLN A 664 57.02 -5.19 -8.06
N SER A 665 56.89 -6.44 -7.64
CA SER A 665 57.82 -7.04 -6.69
C SER A 665 59.12 -7.31 -7.45
N HIS A 666 60.17 -6.60 -7.06
CA HIS A 666 61.55 -6.82 -7.46
C HIS A 666 61.88 -8.32 -7.51
N GLU A 667 62.15 -8.82 -8.71
CA GLU A 667 62.78 -10.11 -8.92
C GLU A 667 64.27 -9.94 -8.57
N LEU A 668 64.65 -10.37 -7.37
CA LEU A 668 66.04 -10.52 -6.95
C LEU A 668 66.65 -11.70 -7.71
N ALA A 669 67.57 -11.40 -8.62
CA ALA A 669 68.43 -12.40 -9.23
C ALA A 669 69.28 -13.11 -8.14
N PRO A 670 69.41 -14.45 -8.17
CA PRO A 670 70.29 -15.15 -7.26
C PRO A 670 71.73 -14.95 -7.69
N ILE A 671 72.51 -14.28 -6.83
CA ILE A 671 73.97 -14.35 -6.85
C ILE A 671 74.36 -15.63 -6.12
N ASN A 672 74.93 -16.60 -6.84
CA ASN A 672 76.05 -17.39 -6.32
C ASN A 672 76.74 -18.24 -7.40
N GLN A 673 78.07 -18.09 -7.38
CA GLN A 673 79.17 -18.85 -8.00
C GLN A 673 79.43 -18.68 -9.50
#